data_AF-A0A381YTL3-F1
#
_entry.id   AF-A0A381YTL3-F1
#
_cell.length_a   1.000
_cell.length_b   1.000
_cell.length_c   1.000
_cell.angle_alpha   90.00
_cell.angle_beta   90.00
_cell.angle_gamma   90.00
#
_symmetry.space_group_name_H-M   'P 1'
#
loop_
_entity.id
_entity.type
_entity.pdbx_description
1 polymer ?
#
loop_
_entity_poly.entity_id
_entity_poly.type
_entity_poly.pdbx_seq_one_letter_code
_entity_poly.pdbx_strand_id
1 'polypeptide(L)'
;MTKDSRKSTGWFDAELKKAKDDFAALARGDQTRPGEPAPPRTTRSDEPPAERSPEVARKRPEDDPSRDLPAARSRPASPQASVPAPAERPSAAPRRTVGQAGYRLGADVGGTFTDILLIEESSGRSFTAKVPSTPKDSSIGVLNGIERVCQQAGVSPADISHVMHGTTVATNTVLTASGARVGLVTTKGYKQVLQIARSYVPGGLGGWVIFNKSDPLAPLELTIEADERIGAKGEVVRPLDENALVEALKALSSAGIEALTVSLMNAYANGVHEQQVRQVAEGLLPGIPISISSEVVPEMYEYERTETTVVNSYIRPVVSNYIENLESELNRRMSGMQLHILRSDGGLASAEAAKATPVNLLMSGPAGGVSGAVWMARQAGYSDLLTFDMGGTSTDVALIQNGVAQTRRETRVADVTVRSSSIDVRTVGAGGGSIAYVPELTRALRVGPQSAGAEPGPAAYAMGGTEPTVTDANVTLGYLPSSAKLGGDMELGRDQAEQAVSAVGKAMGLSVQDAAEGIVNIVNENMFGALRLVSVEQGFDPRDFALVAFGGAGPLHANALGSLMNSWPVIIPPGPGVLCAYGDATTRVRDEASRTFVRRFSETDDTQVLGILTELAGSAAATLDAEGVPRSDQSTAYQVDLRYAGQGMRLTIEMTPADFESGGLAELGKRFGAMHEQLFTFALETERELYTLRALVQGRESAAEAEALASGNGDASGAVYARSKIYFEGRDHDADILDRAVLRAGDRIAGPAIVTEMDSTTLVLPGHAGEVDSVGNLLIRPA
;
A
#
# COMPACT_ATOMS: atom_id res chain seq x y z
N MET A 1 -45.47 -33.78 -10.71
CA MET A 1 -45.51 -33.85 -12.18
C MET A 1 -46.94 -33.63 -12.66
N THR A 2 -47.24 -32.41 -13.07
CA THR A 2 -48.55 -31.96 -13.56
C THR A 2 -48.41 -31.52 -15.02
N LYS A 3 -49.49 -31.66 -15.79
CA LYS A 3 -49.58 -31.56 -17.26
C LYS A 3 -49.18 -30.20 -17.90
N ASP A 4 -48.67 -29.24 -17.13
CA ASP A 4 -48.30 -27.90 -17.62
C ASP A 4 -46.82 -27.74 -18.01
N SER A 5 -45.94 -28.68 -17.67
CA SER A 5 -44.51 -28.58 -18.04
C SER A 5 -44.19 -28.88 -19.52
N ARG A 6 -45.17 -29.34 -20.31
CA ARG A 6 -44.99 -29.65 -21.75
C ARG A 6 -45.30 -28.48 -22.68
N LYS A 7 -45.95 -27.42 -22.19
CA LYS A 7 -46.22 -26.22 -23.00
C LYS A 7 -45.06 -25.22 -22.99
N SER A 8 -44.23 -25.19 -21.94
CA SER A 8 -43.06 -24.30 -21.89
C SER A 8 -41.89 -24.81 -22.74
N THR A 9 -41.71 -26.12 -22.89
CA THR A 9 -40.63 -26.70 -23.72
C THR A 9 -40.86 -26.46 -25.21
N GLY A 10 -42.11 -26.58 -25.70
CA GLY A 10 -42.42 -26.39 -27.11
C GLY A 10 -42.22 -24.96 -27.62
N TRP A 11 -42.46 -23.96 -26.75
CA TRP A 11 -42.16 -22.56 -27.09
C TRP A 11 -40.65 -22.29 -27.11
N PHE A 12 -39.92 -22.83 -26.14
CA PHE A 12 -38.45 -22.69 -26.07
C PHE A 12 -37.74 -23.35 -27.25
N ASP A 13 -38.19 -24.55 -27.65
CA ASP A 13 -37.64 -25.27 -28.80
C ASP A 13 -37.94 -24.53 -30.12
N ALA A 14 -39.09 -23.85 -30.23
CA ALA A 14 -39.46 -23.06 -31.40
C ALA A 14 -38.61 -21.78 -31.53
N GLU A 15 -38.38 -21.05 -30.43
CA GLU A 15 -37.51 -19.86 -30.43
C GLU A 15 -36.05 -20.22 -30.68
N LEU A 16 -35.56 -21.34 -30.09
CA LEU A 16 -34.20 -21.81 -30.34
C LEU A 16 -33.98 -22.23 -31.80
N LYS A 17 -34.99 -22.84 -32.42
CA LYS A 17 -34.95 -23.18 -33.85
C LYS A 17 -34.95 -21.93 -34.73
N LYS A 18 -35.82 -20.96 -34.43
CA LYS A 18 -35.89 -19.68 -35.15
C LYS A 18 -34.56 -18.92 -35.08
N ALA A 19 -33.96 -18.83 -33.89
CA ALA A 19 -32.65 -18.19 -33.72
C ALA A 19 -31.54 -18.89 -34.53
N LYS A 20 -31.55 -20.23 -34.61
CA LYS A 20 -30.59 -20.98 -35.44
C LYS A 20 -30.81 -20.75 -36.93
N ASP A 21 -32.06 -20.67 -37.38
CA ASP A 21 -32.40 -20.42 -38.78
C ASP A 21 -32.03 -19.00 -39.21
N ASP A 22 -32.25 -18.00 -38.33
CA ASP A 22 -31.86 -16.61 -38.54
C ASP A 22 -30.33 -16.46 -38.62
N PHE A 23 -29.59 -17.16 -37.75
CA PHE A 23 -28.12 -17.18 -37.78
C PHE A 23 -27.58 -17.85 -39.06
N ALA A 24 -28.22 -18.92 -39.52
CA ALA A 24 -27.86 -19.61 -40.75
C ALA A 24 -28.25 -18.82 -42.02
N ALA A 25 -29.22 -17.90 -41.93
CA ALA A 25 -29.57 -16.98 -43.00
C ALA A 25 -28.54 -15.83 -43.12
N LEU A 26 -28.08 -15.30 -41.98
CA LEU A 26 -27.00 -14.30 -41.94
C LEU A 26 -25.67 -14.85 -42.47
N ALA A 27 -25.38 -16.13 -42.21
CA ALA A 27 -24.16 -16.79 -42.70
C ALA A 27 -24.17 -17.08 -44.22
N ARG A 28 -25.31 -16.93 -44.91
CA ARG A 28 -25.49 -17.29 -46.34
C ARG A 28 -25.69 -16.09 -47.29
N GLY A 29 -25.62 -14.87 -46.80
CA GLY A 29 -25.84 -13.67 -47.62
C GLY A 29 -24.54 -12.99 -48.05
N ASP A 30 -24.10 -13.22 -49.28
CA ASP A 30 -23.16 -12.34 -49.99
C ASP A 30 -23.94 -11.32 -50.86
N GLN A 31 -23.63 -10.05 -50.64
CA GLN A 31 -23.78 -8.81 -51.44
C GLN A 31 -24.96 -8.59 -52.39
N THR A 32 -25.59 -7.41 -52.30
CA THR A 32 -25.60 -6.39 -53.39
C THR A 32 -26.38 -5.11 -52.99
N ARG A 33 -25.72 -3.94 -53.07
CA ARG A 33 -26.16 -2.74 -53.83
C ARG A 33 -25.07 -1.64 -53.80
N PRO A 34 -25.06 -0.72 -54.79
CA PRO A 34 -23.83 -0.18 -55.39
C PRO A 34 -23.59 1.32 -55.15
N GLY A 35 -22.32 1.72 -55.26
CA GLY A 35 -21.91 3.05 -55.72
C GLY A 35 -21.47 4.06 -54.64
N GLU A 36 -20.16 4.17 -54.43
CA GLU A 36 -19.36 5.42 -54.46
C GLU A 36 -17.87 5.12 -54.18
N PRO A 37 -16.91 5.91 -54.73
CA PRO A 37 -15.52 5.48 -54.87
C PRO A 37 -14.69 5.70 -53.60
N ALA A 38 -13.87 4.70 -53.24
CA ALA A 38 -12.88 4.80 -52.17
C ALA A 38 -11.65 5.64 -52.62
N PRO A 39 -11.08 6.50 -51.75
CA PRO A 39 -9.84 7.22 -52.06
C PRO A 39 -8.61 6.29 -51.97
N PRO A 40 -7.51 6.60 -52.69
CA PRO A 40 -6.40 5.67 -52.85
C PRO A 40 -5.57 5.56 -51.57
N ARG A 41 -5.33 4.33 -51.12
CA ARG A 41 -4.27 4.00 -50.16
C ARG A 41 -2.92 4.15 -50.86
N THR A 42 -2.16 5.17 -50.47
CA THR A 42 -0.74 5.29 -50.82
C THR A 42 0.08 4.42 -49.87
N THR A 43 0.62 3.32 -50.40
CA THR A 43 1.77 2.63 -49.83
C THR A 43 3.00 3.52 -50.02
N ARG A 44 3.68 3.90 -48.93
CA ARG A 44 5.05 4.41 -49.01
C ARG A 44 6.02 3.42 -48.38
N SER A 45 6.98 3.10 -49.22
CA SER A 45 8.13 2.22 -49.11
C SER A 45 9.22 2.74 -48.18
N ASP A 46 10.07 1.81 -47.78
CA ASP A 46 11.36 1.94 -47.11
C ASP A 46 12.25 3.09 -47.60
N GLU A 47 12.85 3.84 -46.66
CA GLU A 47 14.20 4.42 -46.77
C GLU A 47 14.78 4.77 -45.36
N PRO A 48 16.12 4.72 -45.16
CA PRO A 48 16.79 4.61 -43.85
C PRO A 48 17.13 5.96 -43.17
N PRO A 49 17.52 5.97 -41.87
CA PRO A 49 17.74 7.21 -41.12
C PRO A 49 19.09 7.86 -41.45
N ALA A 50 19.05 9.18 -41.68
CA ALA A 50 20.22 10.02 -41.92
C ALA A 50 20.77 10.62 -40.62
N GLU A 51 22.10 10.53 -40.48
CA GLU A 51 22.97 11.15 -39.47
C GLU A 51 22.80 12.66 -39.37
N ARG A 52 22.80 13.21 -38.13
CA ARG A 52 23.26 14.58 -37.83
C ARG A 52 23.86 14.70 -36.43
N SER A 53 25.16 15.01 -36.38
CA SER A 53 25.82 15.92 -35.42
C SER A 53 26.51 17.01 -36.26
N PRO A 54 26.82 18.21 -35.72
CA PRO A 54 28.00 18.36 -34.86
C PRO A 54 27.87 19.37 -33.69
N GLU A 55 28.87 19.27 -32.81
CA GLU A 55 29.23 20.09 -31.65
C GLU A 55 29.29 21.62 -31.88
N VAL A 56 29.02 22.40 -30.83
CA VAL A 56 29.78 23.63 -30.50
C VAL A 56 29.87 23.84 -28.97
N ALA A 57 31.10 23.99 -28.49
CA ALA A 57 31.51 24.25 -27.11
C ALA A 57 31.43 25.73 -26.67
N ARG A 58 31.17 26.00 -25.38
CA ARG A 58 31.56 27.24 -24.63
C ARG A 58 31.71 26.94 -23.13
N LYS A 59 32.93 26.82 -22.59
CA LYS A 59 33.77 27.82 -21.88
C LYS A 59 33.22 28.34 -20.52
N ARG A 60 33.93 27.96 -19.44
CA ARG A 60 33.99 28.62 -18.11
C ARG A 60 34.61 30.02 -18.20
N PRO A 61 34.40 30.87 -17.16
CA PRO A 61 35.57 31.40 -16.46
C PRO A 61 35.45 31.46 -14.92
N GLU A 62 36.56 31.18 -14.25
CA GLU A 62 36.91 31.65 -12.90
C GLU A 62 37.60 33.02 -13.03
N ASP A 63 37.37 33.94 -12.08
CA ASP A 63 38.40 34.68 -11.32
C ASP A 63 37.81 35.89 -10.55
N ASP A 64 38.08 35.90 -9.24
CA ASP A 64 38.02 37.02 -8.28
C ASP A 64 39.34 37.83 -8.37
N PRO A 65 39.41 39.14 -8.04
CA PRO A 65 39.81 39.53 -6.68
C PRO A 65 39.28 40.89 -6.14
N SER A 66 38.83 40.87 -4.87
CA SER A 66 39.13 41.75 -3.71
C SER A 66 39.21 43.30 -3.79
N ARG A 67 38.65 43.98 -2.76
CA ARG A 67 39.26 45.15 -2.04
C ARG A 67 38.55 45.56 -0.73
N ASP A 68 39.26 45.35 0.38
CA ASP A 68 39.50 46.17 1.59
C ASP A 68 38.41 47.06 2.28
N LEU A 69 38.02 46.63 3.50
CA LEU A 69 38.07 47.24 4.87
C LEU A 69 38.22 48.79 5.05
N PRO A 70 37.79 49.43 6.19
CA PRO A 70 37.95 48.93 7.57
C PRO A 70 36.89 49.31 8.65
N ALA A 71 37.15 48.75 9.84
CA ALA A 71 36.43 48.76 11.12
C ALA A 71 36.30 50.12 11.84
N ALA A 72 35.32 50.22 12.76
CA ALA A 72 35.50 50.81 14.11
C ALA A 72 34.24 50.78 15.01
N ARG A 73 34.46 50.24 16.22
CA ARG A 73 34.09 50.77 17.55
C ARG A 73 32.74 50.46 18.21
N SER A 74 32.95 50.13 19.48
CA SER A 74 32.10 49.62 20.55
C SER A 74 31.52 50.71 21.48
N ARG A 75 30.47 50.32 22.22
CA ARG A 75 29.95 50.77 23.55
C ARG A 75 28.98 51.97 23.62
N PRO A 76 28.16 52.12 24.71
CA PRO A 76 27.76 51.20 25.79
C PRO A 76 26.24 51.19 26.15
N ALA A 77 25.90 50.35 27.14
CA ALA A 77 24.60 50.10 27.77
C ALA A 77 24.02 51.27 28.59
N SER A 78 22.70 51.20 28.88
CA SER A 78 22.04 51.87 30.01
C SER A 78 20.75 51.12 30.44
N PRO A 79 20.30 51.28 31.69
CA PRO A 79 19.67 50.22 32.49
C PRO A 79 18.15 50.36 32.61
N GLN A 80 17.43 49.25 32.84
CA GLN A 80 16.04 49.31 33.30
C GLN A 80 15.79 48.37 34.49
N ALA A 81 15.46 49.05 35.59
CA ALA A 81 14.50 48.77 36.67
C ALA A 81 14.17 47.32 37.07
N SER A 82 14.29 47.09 38.38
CA SER A 82 13.82 45.95 39.15
C SER A 82 12.34 46.08 39.59
N VAL A 83 11.78 44.94 40.03
CA VAL A 83 10.56 44.69 40.87
C VAL A 83 9.32 44.16 40.09
N PRO A 84 8.51 43.20 40.59
CA PRO A 84 8.75 41.97 41.38
C PRO A 84 8.20 40.68 40.71
N ALA A 85 8.52 39.51 41.28
CA ALA A 85 8.10 38.19 40.79
C ALA A 85 6.59 37.88 40.95
N PRO A 86 5.93 37.26 39.95
CA PRO A 86 4.69 36.53 40.13
C PRO A 86 4.91 35.00 40.20
N ALA A 87 4.06 34.37 41.01
CA ALA A 87 4.02 32.96 41.43
C ALA A 87 4.41 31.90 40.39
N GLU A 88 5.15 30.89 40.87
CA GLU A 88 5.53 29.67 40.16
C GLU A 88 4.31 28.98 39.51
N ARG A 89 4.32 28.94 38.18
CA ARG A 89 3.54 27.96 37.40
C ARG A 89 4.33 26.65 37.34
N PRO A 90 3.67 25.48 37.33
CA PRO A 90 4.36 24.20 37.23
C PRO A 90 5.24 24.18 35.97
N SER A 91 6.51 23.82 36.17
CA SER A 91 7.53 23.73 35.13
C SER A 91 6.99 22.99 33.90
N ALA A 92 6.92 23.68 32.77
CA ALA A 92 6.86 23.01 31.48
C ALA A 92 8.06 22.05 31.39
N ALA A 93 7.83 20.86 30.83
CA ALA A 93 8.88 19.89 30.56
C ALA A 93 10.04 20.57 29.80
N PRO A 94 11.30 20.22 30.09
CA PRO A 94 12.43 20.86 29.44
C PRO A 94 12.31 20.65 27.93
N ARG A 95 12.26 21.76 27.16
CA ARG A 95 12.44 21.71 25.71
C ARG A 95 13.83 21.13 25.44
N ARG A 96 13.91 19.95 24.83
CA ARG A 96 15.16 19.34 24.36
C ARG A 96 15.87 20.36 23.46
N THR A 97 17.12 20.66 23.80
CA THR A 97 18.04 21.41 22.95
C THR A 97 18.34 20.58 21.70
N VAL A 98 18.22 21.20 20.53
CA VAL A 98 18.67 20.67 19.23
C VAL A 98 20.15 20.26 19.38
N GLY A 99 20.43 18.95 19.37
CA GLY A 99 21.80 18.42 19.51
C GLY A 99 22.00 17.11 20.31
N GLN A 100 20.95 16.50 20.89
CA GLN A 100 21.04 15.10 21.36
C GLN A 100 20.65 14.15 20.22
N ALA A 101 21.47 13.14 19.94
CA ALA A 101 21.21 12.11 18.93
C ALA A 101 19.81 11.50 19.12
N GLY A 102 18.92 11.76 18.17
CA GLY A 102 17.56 11.25 18.18
C GLY A 102 17.53 9.85 17.58
N TYR A 103 16.84 8.93 18.24
CA TYR A 103 16.56 7.61 17.69
C TYR A 103 15.11 7.55 17.21
N ARG A 104 14.93 7.02 15.99
CA ARG A 104 13.62 6.68 15.42
C ARG A 104 13.42 5.18 15.52
N LEU A 105 12.20 4.76 15.86
CA LEU A 105 11.86 3.35 15.92
C LEU A 105 10.68 3.04 14.98
N GLY A 106 10.84 2.07 14.11
CA GLY A 106 9.76 1.47 13.33
C GLY A 106 9.35 0.12 13.95
N ALA A 107 8.06 -0.15 14.02
CA ALA A 107 7.50 -1.36 14.61
C ALA A 107 6.35 -1.92 13.77
N ASP A 108 6.61 -3.01 13.07
CA ASP A 108 5.61 -3.73 12.28
C ASP A 108 5.15 -5.00 13.01
N VAL A 109 3.85 -5.08 13.29
CA VAL A 109 3.25 -6.24 13.97
C VAL A 109 2.61 -7.17 12.94
N GLY A 110 3.36 -8.21 12.59
CA GLY A 110 2.88 -9.34 11.79
C GLY A 110 2.17 -10.42 12.60
N GLY A 111 1.61 -11.41 11.90
CA GLY A 111 0.86 -12.52 12.52
C GLY A 111 1.74 -13.52 13.28
N THR A 112 3.00 -13.70 12.88
CA THR A 112 3.95 -14.65 13.52
C THR A 112 5.01 -13.93 14.35
N PHE A 113 5.60 -12.87 13.81
CA PHE A 113 6.64 -12.08 14.45
C PHE A 113 6.31 -10.59 14.42
N THR A 114 6.86 -9.87 15.39
CA THR A 114 6.93 -8.40 15.41
C THR A 114 8.35 -8.00 15.06
N ASP A 115 8.48 -7.15 14.04
CA ASP A 115 9.74 -6.67 13.50
C ASP A 115 9.97 -5.23 13.97
N ILE A 116 11.12 -5.01 14.63
CA ILE A 116 11.52 -3.71 15.17
C ILE A 116 12.79 -3.25 14.48
N LEU A 117 12.79 -1.97 14.12
CA LEU A 117 13.96 -1.27 13.62
C LEU A 117 14.22 -0.02 14.45
N LEU A 118 15.45 0.17 14.91
CA LEU A 118 15.93 1.37 15.56
C LEU A 118 16.96 2.05 14.66
N ILE A 119 16.74 3.32 14.27
CA ILE A 119 17.65 4.12 13.45
C ILE A 119 18.18 5.30 14.26
N GLU A 120 19.49 5.48 14.27
CA GLU A 120 20.13 6.70 14.76
C GLU A 120 20.13 7.78 13.67
N GLU A 121 19.38 8.87 13.85
CA GLU A 121 19.15 9.88 12.79
C GLU A 121 20.44 10.55 12.29
N SER A 122 21.45 10.70 13.14
CA SER A 122 22.69 11.41 12.80
C SER A 122 23.69 10.59 11.99
N SER A 123 23.65 9.26 12.12
CA SER A 123 24.64 8.36 11.50
C SER A 123 24.03 7.43 10.46
N GLY A 124 22.71 7.25 10.46
CA GLY A 124 22.03 6.25 9.64
C GLY A 124 22.17 4.82 10.16
N ARG A 125 22.94 4.62 11.24
CA ARG A 125 23.18 3.31 11.82
C ARG A 125 21.87 2.73 12.34
N SER A 126 21.60 1.48 11.96
CA SER A 126 20.36 0.80 12.29
C SER A 126 20.59 -0.48 13.07
N PHE A 127 19.58 -0.86 13.85
CA PHE A 127 19.55 -2.09 14.64
C PHE A 127 18.19 -2.75 14.48
N THR A 128 18.19 -4.07 14.32
CA THR A 128 16.96 -4.84 14.09
C THR A 128 16.74 -5.85 15.20
N ALA A 129 15.48 -6.02 15.60
CA ALA A 129 15.07 -7.08 16.49
C ALA A 129 13.79 -7.74 15.98
N LYS A 130 13.75 -9.06 16.03
CA LYS A 130 12.57 -9.86 15.70
C LYS A 130 12.15 -10.62 16.95
N VAL A 131 10.89 -10.46 17.35
CA VAL A 131 10.34 -11.13 18.54
C VAL A 131 9.02 -11.82 18.18
N PRO A 132 8.63 -12.90 18.87
CA PRO A 132 7.32 -13.53 18.64
C PRO A 132 6.17 -12.55 18.86
N SER A 133 5.18 -12.57 17.97
CA SER A 133 3.96 -11.78 18.15
C SER A 133 3.15 -12.27 19.33
N THR A 134 2.39 -11.38 19.97
CA THR A 134 1.50 -11.68 21.10
C THR A 134 0.04 -11.40 20.71
N PRO A 135 -0.68 -12.33 20.07
CA PRO A 135 -1.99 -12.05 19.46
C PRO A 135 -3.06 -11.54 20.44
N LYS A 136 -2.97 -11.93 21.72
CA LYS A 136 -3.90 -11.47 22.76
C LYS A 136 -3.73 -9.99 23.12
N ASP A 137 -2.51 -9.48 22.97
CA ASP A 137 -2.17 -8.08 23.20
C ASP A 137 -0.87 -7.77 22.45
N SER A 138 -1.00 -7.18 21.26
CA SER A 138 0.14 -6.88 20.38
C SER A 138 1.09 -5.83 20.96
N SER A 139 0.65 -5.02 21.92
CA SER A 139 1.51 -4.02 22.57
C SER A 139 2.68 -4.68 23.32
N ILE A 140 2.48 -5.88 23.87
CA ILE A 140 3.51 -6.65 24.57
C ILE A 140 4.63 -7.05 23.61
N GLY A 141 4.29 -7.52 22.41
CA GLY A 141 5.26 -7.88 21.36
C GLY A 141 6.12 -6.69 20.98
N VAL A 142 5.50 -5.52 20.75
CA VAL A 142 6.21 -4.27 20.45
C VAL A 142 7.17 -3.89 21.58
N LEU A 143 6.71 -3.91 22.84
CA LEU A 143 7.54 -3.56 24.00
C LEU A 143 8.73 -4.52 24.20
N ASN A 144 8.52 -5.83 24.01
CA ASN A 144 9.59 -6.82 24.07
C ASN A 144 10.65 -6.57 22.98
N GLY A 145 10.20 -6.20 21.79
CA GLY A 145 11.08 -5.88 20.67
C GLY A 145 11.88 -4.59 20.91
N ILE A 146 11.25 -3.54 21.48
CA ILE A 146 11.93 -2.30 21.91
C ILE A 146 13.03 -2.61 22.92
N GLU A 147 12.72 -3.40 23.96
CA GLU A 147 13.71 -3.76 24.98
C GLU A 147 14.88 -4.53 24.37
N ARG A 148 14.60 -5.48 23.46
CA ARG A 148 15.61 -6.27 22.76
C ARG A 148 16.53 -5.41 21.90
N VAL A 149 15.98 -4.51 21.09
CA VAL A 149 16.78 -3.67 20.19
C VAL A 149 17.60 -2.63 20.96
N CYS A 150 17.04 -2.04 22.02
CA CYS A 150 17.78 -1.15 22.92
C CYS A 150 18.96 -1.86 23.60
N GLN A 151 18.76 -3.11 24.04
CA GLN A 151 19.84 -3.91 24.62
C GLN A 151 20.96 -4.21 23.61
N GLN A 152 20.61 -4.53 22.36
CA GLN A 152 21.58 -4.77 21.29
C GLN A 152 22.35 -3.51 20.90
N ALA A 153 21.66 -2.37 20.84
CA ALA A 153 22.24 -1.08 20.50
C ALA A 153 23.04 -0.45 21.65
N GLY A 154 22.80 -0.88 22.89
CA GLY A 154 23.35 -0.22 24.08
C GLY A 154 22.74 1.16 24.34
N VAL A 155 21.49 1.37 23.90
CA VAL A 155 20.77 2.66 23.92
C VAL A 155 19.69 2.64 25.00
N SER A 156 19.46 3.78 25.67
CA SER A 156 18.34 3.90 26.60
C SER A 156 17.03 4.10 25.83
N PRO A 157 15.93 3.42 26.20
CA PRO A 157 14.61 3.69 25.60
C PRO A 157 14.20 5.17 25.67
N ALA A 158 14.69 5.92 26.67
CA ALA A 158 14.42 7.36 26.81
C ALA A 158 15.08 8.23 25.72
N ASP A 159 16.03 7.70 24.95
CA ASP A 159 16.69 8.43 23.87
C ASP A 159 15.87 8.40 22.56
N ILE A 160 14.88 7.50 22.47
CA ILE A 160 13.97 7.38 21.33
C ILE A 160 13.02 8.58 21.31
N SER A 161 12.91 9.28 20.17
CA SER A 161 12.10 10.50 19.98
C SER A 161 10.81 10.25 19.18
N HIS A 162 10.83 9.29 18.26
CA HIS A 162 9.67 8.87 17.48
C HIS A 162 9.51 7.34 17.44
N VAL A 163 8.27 6.86 17.60
CA VAL A 163 7.88 5.46 17.41
C VAL A 163 6.80 5.44 16.34
N MET A 164 7.12 4.84 15.21
CA MET A 164 6.23 4.61 14.08
C MET A 164 5.75 3.17 14.14
N HIS A 165 4.44 2.97 14.05
CA HIS A 165 3.83 1.69 14.31
C HIS A 165 2.82 1.28 13.23
N GLY A 166 3.16 0.23 12.50
CA GLY A 166 2.25 -0.52 11.63
C GLY A 166 1.46 -1.57 12.42
N THR A 167 0.13 -1.61 12.22
CA THR A 167 -0.75 -2.57 12.90
C THR A 167 -1.74 -3.23 11.96
N THR A 168 -2.02 -4.51 12.19
CA THR A 168 -3.05 -5.29 11.49
C THR A 168 -4.36 -5.39 12.26
N VAL A 169 -4.49 -4.71 13.41
CA VAL A 169 -5.68 -4.77 14.29
C VAL A 169 -6.95 -4.38 13.56
N ALA A 170 -6.93 -3.31 12.75
CA ALA A 170 -8.09 -2.86 11.98
C ALA A 170 -8.54 -3.92 10.96
N THR A 171 -7.60 -4.43 10.14
CA THR A 171 -7.86 -5.46 9.12
C THR A 171 -8.40 -6.74 9.77
N ASN A 172 -7.74 -7.22 10.83
CA ASN A 172 -8.15 -8.44 11.52
C ASN A 172 -9.55 -8.32 12.13
N THR A 173 -9.88 -7.17 12.72
CA THR A 173 -11.23 -6.93 13.29
C THR A 173 -12.34 -7.13 12.27
N VAL A 174 -12.14 -6.70 11.01
CA VAL A 174 -13.09 -6.92 9.92
C VAL A 174 -13.11 -8.39 9.50
N LEU A 175 -11.94 -9.02 9.33
CA LEU A 175 -11.83 -10.42 8.90
C LEU A 175 -12.44 -11.41 9.91
N THR A 176 -12.28 -11.16 11.21
CA THR A 176 -12.79 -12.03 12.28
C THR A 176 -14.20 -11.66 12.73
N ALA A 177 -14.81 -10.65 12.12
CA ALA A 177 -16.11 -10.09 12.51
C ALA A 177 -16.22 -9.84 14.03
N SER A 178 -15.16 -9.27 14.62
CA SER A 178 -15.03 -9.05 16.07
C SER A 178 -15.04 -7.57 16.46
N GLY A 179 -15.59 -6.71 15.60
CA GLY A 179 -15.76 -5.29 15.87
C GLY A 179 -17.03 -4.97 16.66
N ALA A 180 -17.31 -3.68 16.76
CA ALA A 180 -18.38 -3.11 17.55
C ALA A 180 -19.76 -3.37 16.96
N ARG A 181 -20.77 -3.47 17.81
CA ARG A 181 -22.17 -3.48 17.37
C ARG A 181 -22.61 -2.08 16.95
N VAL A 182 -22.69 -1.82 15.64
CA VAL A 182 -22.95 -0.48 15.09
C VAL A 182 -24.44 -0.20 14.91
N GLY A 183 -24.88 0.94 15.43
CA GLY A 183 -26.15 1.58 15.05
C GLY A 183 -25.95 2.53 13.87
N LEU A 184 -26.93 2.63 12.98
CA LEU A 184 -26.86 3.50 11.79
C LEU A 184 -28.05 4.45 11.72
N VAL A 185 -27.79 5.74 11.51
CA VAL A 185 -28.80 6.76 11.19
C VAL A 185 -28.70 7.09 9.70
N THR A 186 -29.81 6.91 8.98
CA THR A 186 -29.93 7.27 7.56
C THR A 186 -31.02 8.30 7.34
N THR A 187 -31.04 8.97 6.18
CA THR A 187 -32.19 9.77 5.76
C THR A 187 -33.42 8.88 5.61
N LYS A 188 -34.60 9.37 6.03
CA LYS A 188 -35.89 8.70 5.81
C LYS A 188 -36.07 8.24 4.35
N GLY A 189 -36.39 6.96 4.16
CA GLY A 189 -36.50 6.27 2.87
C GLY A 189 -35.23 5.52 2.44
N TYR A 190 -34.13 5.61 3.19
CA TYR A 190 -32.84 5.00 2.84
C TYR A 190 -32.37 3.95 3.84
N LYS A 191 -33.25 3.48 4.73
CA LYS A 191 -32.94 2.47 5.75
C LYS A 191 -32.23 1.22 5.23
N GLN A 192 -32.56 0.76 4.02
CA GLN A 192 -31.98 -0.45 3.41
C GLN A 192 -30.70 -0.20 2.58
N VAL A 193 -30.03 0.96 2.68
CA VAL A 193 -28.88 1.30 1.82
C VAL A 193 -27.81 0.22 1.76
N LEU A 194 -27.40 -0.36 2.90
CA LEU A 194 -26.41 -1.43 2.96
C LEU A 194 -26.96 -2.79 2.47
N GLN A 195 -28.26 -3.04 2.69
CA GLN A 195 -28.91 -4.28 2.26
C GLN A 195 -29.05 -4.34 0.74
N ILE A 196 -29.37 -3.22 0.10
CA ILE A 196 -29.47 -3.13 -1.36
C ILE A 196 -28.08 -3.11 -2.00
N ALA A 197 -27.09 -2.44 -1.39
CA ALA A 197 -25.71 -2.33 -1.89
C ALA A 197 -25.59 -2.04 -3.38
N ARG A 198 -26.44 -1.15 -3.91
CA ARG A 198 -26.50 -0.82 -5.35
C ARG A 198 -26.68 -2.04 -6.27
N SER A 199 -27.26 -3.13 -5.77
CA SER A 199 -27.32 -4.44 -6.46
C SER A 199 -25.96 -5.04 -6.82
N TYR A 200 -24.91 -4.67 -6.08
CA TYR A 200 -23.57 -5.22 -6.27
C TYR A 200 -23.55 -6.71 -5.95
N VAL A 201 -22.92 -7.47 -6.85
CA VAL A 201 -22.63 -8.89 -6.68
C VAL A 201 -21.19 -9.13 -7.11
N PRO A 202 -20.32 -9.65 -6.23
CA PRO A 202 -18.94 -9.94 -6.60
C PRO A 202 -18.85 -11.14 -7.55
N GLY A 203 -17.76 -11.17 -8.33
CA GLY A 203 -17.42 -12.27 -9.24
C GLY A 203 -17.77 -12.03 -10.71
N GLY A 204 -17.40 -13.00 -11.55
CA GLY A 204 -17.70 -12.97 -12.98
C GLY A 204 -19.15 -13.30 -13.32
N LEU A 205 -19.43 -13.52 -14.60
CA LEU A 205 -20.73 -13.97 -15.09
C LEU A 205 -21.22 -15.21 -14.30
N GLY A 206 -22.36 -15.06 -13.61
CA GLY A 206 -22.97 -16.12 -12.81
C GLY A 206 -22.65 -16.09 -11.31
N GLY A 207 -21.83 -15.13 -10.82
CA GLY A 207 -21.52 -15.00 -9.39
C GLY A 207 -22.75 -14.91 -8.49
N TRP A 208 -23.82 -14.27 -8.98
CA TRP A 208 -25.10 -14.11 -8.26
C TRP A 208 -25.81 -15.43 -7.91
N VAL A 209 -25.52 -16.52 -8.61
CA VAL A 209 -26.15 -17.83 -8.36
C VAL A 209 -25.62 -18.46 -7.07
N ILE A 210 -24.37 -18.17 -6.72
CA ILE A 210 -23.66 -18.77 -5.58
C ILE A 210 -23.31 -17.75 -4.51
N PHE A 211 -23.50 -16.46 -4.77
CA PHE A 211 -23.15 -15.41 -3.82
C PHE A 211 -24.16 -15.39 -2.67
N ASN A 212 -23.67 -15.74 -1.48
CA ASN A 212 -24.38 -15.51 -0.24
C ASN A 212 -23.86 -14.21 0.37
N LYS A 213 -24.70 -13.18 0.38
CA LYS A 213 -24.31 -11.87 0.89
C LYS A 213 -24.14 -11.93 2.41
N SER A 214 -22.96 -11.52 2.89
CA SER A 214 -22.65 -11.37 4.30
C SER A 214 -23.57 -10.33 4.97
N ASP A 215 -23.91 -10.55 6.24
CA ASP A 215 -24.71 -9.59 7.00
C ASP A 215 -23.99 -8.23 7.08
N PRO A 216 -24.69 -7.10 6.89
CA PRO A 216 -24.04 -5.79 7.00
C PRO A 216 -23.51 -5.51 8.40
N LEU A 217 -22.35 -4.86 8.47
CA LEU A 217 -21.70 -4.46 9.74
C LEU A 217 -22.56 -3.51 10.60
N ALA A 218 -23.52 -2.80 9.98
CA ALA A 218 -24.64 -2.17 10.66
C ALA A 218 -25.95 -2.92 10.31
N PRO A 219 -26.48 -3.75 11.22
CA PRO A 219 -27.72 -4.50 10.98
C PRO A 219 -28.93 -3.61 10.70
N LEU A 220 -29.88 -4.13 9.91
CA LEU A 220 -31.07 -3.38 9.51
C LEU A 220 -31.97 -3.02 10.71
N GLU A 221 -32.01 -3.90 11.71
CA GLU A 221 -32.71 -3.73 12.97
C GLU A 221 -32.09 -2.64 13.86
N LEU A 222 -30.81 -2.33 13.66
CA LEU A 222 -30.08 -1.24 14.33
C LEU A 222 -29.98 0.02 13.46
N THR A 223 -30.69 0.04 12.33
CA THR A 223 -30.77 1.20 11.45
C THR A 223 -32.05 2.00 11.69
N ILE A 224 -31.89 3.27 12.05
CA ILE A 224 -32.98 4.24 12.23
C ILE A 224 -32.94 5.30 11.13
N GLU A 225 -34.06 6.01 10.98
CA GLU A 225 -34.24 7.04 9.96
C GLU A 225 -34.42 8.41 10.62
N ALA A 226 -33.65 9.40 10.17
CA ALA A 226 -33.85 10.80 10.48
C ALA A 226 -34.83 11.43 9.47
N ASP A 227 -35.86 12.12 9.97
CA ASP A 227 -36.76 12.90 9.11
C ASP A 227 -36.10 14.24 8.78
N GLU A 228 -35.36 14.26 7.68
CA GLU A 228 -34.60 15.40 7.17
C GLU A 228 -34.43 15.30 5.65
N ARG A 229 -34.04 16.38 4.98
CA ARG A 229 -33.53 16.29 3.60
C ARG A 229 -32.56 17.43 3.24
N ILE A 230 -31.38 17.07 2.74
CA ILE A 230 -30.46 17.96 2.01
C ILE A 230 -30.56 17.72 0.49
N GLY A 231 -30.63 18.80 -0.28
CA GLY A 231 -30.64 18.79 -1.75
C GLY A 231 -29.26 18.58 -2.37
N ALA A 232 -29.20 18.29 -3.67
CA ALA A 232 -27.95 17.98 -4.35
C ALA A 232 -26.97 19.16 -4.45
N LYS A 233 -27.45 20.41 -4.23
CA LYS A 233 -26.63 21.62 -4.17
C LYS A 233 -26.34 22.06 -2.73
N GLY A 234 -26.67 21.23 -1.73
CA GLY A 234 -26.42 21.49 -0.30
C GLY A 234 -27.51 22.31 0.39
N GLU A 235 -28.60 22.68 -0.30
CA GLU A 235 -29.72 23.40 0.29
C GLU A 235 -30.53 22.50 1.24
N VAL A 236 -31.02 23.07 2.35
CA VAL A 236 -31.95 22.37 3.25
C VAL A 236 -33.33 22.31 2.60
N VAL A 237 -33.77 21.10 2.23
CA VAL A 237 -35.10 20.84 1.64
C VAL A 237 -36.12 20.55 2.73
N ARG A 238 -35.71 19.87 3.80
CA ARG A 238 -36.51 19.62 5.00
C ARG A 238 -35.62 19.68 6.23
N PRO A 239 -35.95 20.50 7.25
CA PRO A 239 -35.17 20.56 8.48
C PRO A 239 -35.23 19.23 9.25
N LEU A 240 -34.22 18.97 10.07
CA LEU A 240 -34.18 17.81 10.97
C LEU A 240 -35.30 17.87 12.02
N ASP A 241 -36.10 16.81 12.13
CA ASP A 241 -37.00 16.60 13.26
C ASP A 241 -36.24 16.00 14.47
N GLU A 242 -35.73 16.89 15.33
CA GLU A 242 -34.96 16.50 16.52
C GLU A 242 -35.80 15.69 17.52
N ASN A 243 -37.09 15.98 17.67
CA ASN A 243 -37.94 15.28 18.65
C ASN A 243 -38.14 13.81 18.26
N ALA A 244 -38.42 13.55 16.99
CA ALA A 244 -38.54 12.20 16.47
C ALA A 244 -37.20 11.44 16.56
N LEU A 245 -36.09 12.13 16.29
CA LEU A 245 -34.74 11.57 16.41
C LEU A 245 -34.41 11.14 17.84
N VAL A 246 -34.72 11.97 18.84
CA VAL A 246 -34.46 11.66 20.26
C VAL A 246 -35.13 10.35 20.68
N GLU A 247 -36.40 10.13 20.30
CA GLU A 247 -37.11 8.89 20.63
C GLU A 247 -36.51 7.67 19.92
N ALA A 248 -36.11 7.81 18.66
CA ALA A 248 -35.43 6.74 17.92
C ALA A 248 -34.06 6.40 18.52
N LEU A 249 -33.27 7.39 18.95
CA LEU A 249 -31.97 7.19 19.58
C LEU A 249 -32.08 6.50 20.94
N LYS A 250 -33.11 6.80 21.74
CA LYS A 250 -33.38 6.08 23.01
C LYS A 250 -33.70 4.59 22.78
N ALA A 251 -34.49 4.29 21.76
CA ALA A 251 -34.79 2.92 21.37
C ALA A 251 -33.51 2.18 20.92
N LEU A 252 -32.67 2.85 20.12
CA LEU A 252 -31.39 2.30 19.66
C LEU A 252 -30.40 2.08 20.81
N SER A 253 -30.34 2.99 21.78
CA SER A 253 -29.55 2.86 23.01
C SER A 253 -29.90 1.58 23.78
N SER A 254 -31.20 1.30 23.92
CA SER A 254 -31.71 0.10 24.62
C SER A 254 -31.34 -1.20 23.91
N ALA A 255 -30.97 -1.13 22.62
CA ALA A 255 -30.50 -2.27 21.86
C ALA A 255 -29.02 -2.60 22.12
N GLY A 256 -28.27 -1.79 22.88
CA GLY A 256 -26.87 -2.09 23.25
C GLY A 256 -25.89 -1.91 22.10
N ILE A 257 -26.02 -0.82 21.33
CA ILE A 257 -25.01 -0.42 20.35
C ILE A 257 -23.73 0.02 21.07
N GLU A 258 -22.58 -0.21 20.43
CA GLU A 258 -21.25 0.14 20.94
C GLU A 258 -20.61 1.28 20.14
N ALA A 259 -21.16 1.59 18.96
CA ALA A 259 -20.80 2.74 18.14
C ALA A 259 -22.02 3.22 17.33
N LEU A 260 -22.06 4.51 17.00
CA LEU A 260 -23.11 5.10 16.15
C LEU A 260 -22.52 5.70 14.87
N THR A 261 -23.08 5.32 13.74
CA THR A 261 -22.82 5.94 12.44
C THR A 261 -23.98 6.83 12.03
N VAL A 262 -23.69 8.01 11.48
CA VAL A 262 -24.67 8.89 10.85
C VAL A 262 -24.26 9.06 9.39
N SER A 263 -25.13 8.66 8.46
CA SER A 263 -24.92 8.85 7.03
C SER A 263 -26.19 9.31 6.34
N LEU A 264 -26.28 10.62 6.13
CA LEU A 264 -27.43 11.27 5.51
C LEU A 264 -27.17 11.52 4.02
N MET A 265 -28.25 11.53 3.24
CA MET A 265 -28.21 11.78 1.82
C MET A 265 -27.69 13.20 1.55
N ASN A 266 -26.74 13.33 0.62
CA ASN A 266 -26.09 14.60 0.25
C ASN A 266 -25.36 15.32 1.40
N ALA A 267 -25.04 14.64 2.51
CA ALA A 267 -24.25 15.23 3.59
C ALA A 267 -22.85 15.69 3.15
N TYR A 268 -22.29 15.11 2.09
CA TYR A 268 -21.04 15.57 1.46
C TYR A 268 -21.14 17.00 0.89
N ALA A 269 -22.34 17.44 0.49
CA ALA A 269 -22.59 18.78 -0.03
C ALA A 269 -22.89 19.78 1.08
N ASN A 270 -23.58 19.32 2.13
CA ASN A 270 -23.83 20.10 3.36
C ASN A 270 -24.08 19.15 4.54
N GLY A 271 -23.10 19.04 5.45
CA GLY A 271 -23.15 18.14 6.61
C GLY A 271 -23.94 18.66 7.82
N VAL A 272 -24.63 19.80 7.72
CA VAL A 272 -25.25 20.47 8.88
C VAL A 272 -26.20 19.57 9.68
N HIS A 273 -27.01 18.72 9.02
CA HIS A 273 -27.91 17.81 9.72
C HIS A 273 -27.14 16.66 10.40
N GLU A 274 -26.05 16.16 9.82
CA GLU A 274 -25.25 15.13 10.49
C GLU A 274 -24.60 15.67 11.77
N GLN A 275 -24.14 16.93 11.73
CA GLN A 275 -23.61 17.64 12.88
C GLN A 275 -24.65 17.78 14.00
N GLN A 276 -25.89 18.16 13.64
CA GLN A 276 -27.00 18.24 14.59
C GLN A 276 -27.36 16.88 15.18
N VAL A 277 -27.41 15.81 14.36
CA VAL A 277 -27.64 14.45 14.84
C VAL A 277 -26.56 14.03 15.83
N ARG A 278 -25.27 14.31 15.54
CA ARG A 278 -24.17 14.04 16.47
C ARG A 278 -24.37 14.75 17.80
N GLN A 279 -24.66 16.04 17.79
CA GLN A 279 -24.86 16.83 19.01
C GLN A 279 -25.99 16.27 19.89
N VAL A 280 -27.11 15.85 19.28
CA VAL A 280 -28.22 15.21 20.00
C VAL A 280 -27.81 13.85 20.55
N ALA A 281 -27.10 13.05 19.76
CA ALA A 281 -26.66 11.70 20.14
C ALA A 281 -25.63 11.72 21.27
N GLU A 282 -24.66 12.65 21.28
CA GLU A 282 -23.66 12.80 22.35
C GLU A 282 -24.29 12.99 23.73
N GLY A 283 -25.41 13.72 23.80
CA GLY A 283 -26.14 13.91 25.05
C GLY A 283 -26.92 12.68 25.53
N LEU A 284 -27.31 11.78 24.63
CA LEU A 284 -28.14 10.60 24.93
C LEU A 284 -27.35 9.31 25.06
N LEU A 285 -26.17 9.24 24.44
CA LEU A 285 -25.33 8.05 24.31
C LEU A 285 -23.93 8.32 24.88
N PRO A 286 -23.79 8.61 26.19
CA PRO A 286 -22.50 8.95 26.78
C PRO A 286 -21.51 7.78 26.63
N GLY A 287 -20.32 8.09 26.11
CA GLY A 287 -19.25 7.10 25.90
C GLY A 287 -19.36 6.27 24.62
N ILE A 288 -20.45 6.42 23.84
CA ILE A 288 -20.56 5.76 22.54
C ILE A 288 -19.87 6.64 21.47
N PRO A 289 -18.83 6.15 20.77
CA PRO A 289 -18.21 6.89 19.69
C PRO A 289 -19.18 7.10 18.53
N ILE A 290 -19.29 8.34 18.08
CA ILE A 290 -20.15 8.76 16.95
C ILE A 290 -19.26 9.14 15.77
N SER A 291 -19.59 8.62 14.59
CA SER A 291 -18.94 8.96 13.31
C SER A 291 -19.98 9.50 12.33
N ILE A 292 -19.71 10.67 11.76
CA ILE A 292 -20.57 11.31 10.76
C ILE A 292 -19.90 11.24 9.39
N SER A 293 -20.68 10.90 8.37
CA SER A 293 -20.15 10.59 7.06
C SER A 293 -19.57 11.79 6.31
N SER A 294 -20.04 13.01 6.61
CA SER A 294 -19.50 14.26 6.07
C SER A 294 -18.11 14.62 6.60
N GLU A 295 -17.63 13.96 7.66
CA GLU A 295 -16.26 14.11 8.15
C GLU A 295 -15.38 12.93 7.73
N VAL A 296 -15.90 11.70 7.79
CA VAL A 296 -15.11 10.50 7.46
C VAL A 296 -14.84 10.39 5.96
N VAL A 297 -15.85 10.61 5.12
CA VAL A 297 -15.72 10.60 3.65
C VAL A 297 -16.62 11.69 3.06
N PRO A 298 -16.16 12.95 2.93
CA PRO A 298 -16.91 14.07 2.35
C PRO A 298 -17.02 13.96 0.80
N GLU A 299 -17.34 12.77 0.31
CA GLU A 299 -17.51 12.47 -1.10
C GLU A 299 -18.92 12.03 -1.49
N MET A 300 -19.27 12.27 -2.75
CA MET A 300 -20.51 11.80 -3.37
C MET A 300 -20.59 10.26 -3.39
N TYR A 301 -21.83 9.77 -3.58
CA TYR A 301 -22.32 8.39 -3.48
C TYR A 301 -22.67 7.95 -2.06
N GLU A 302 -23.92 7.51 -1.87
CA GLU A 302 -24.49 7.17 -0.58
C GLU A 302 -24.00 5.82 -0.05
N TYR A 303 -23.94 4.78 -0.89
CA TYR A 303 -23.59 3.44 -0.44
C TYR A 303 -22.14 3.36 0.07
N GLU A 304 -21.17 3.78 -0.74
CA GLU A 304 -19.75 3.72 -0.40
C GLU A 304 -19.43 4.62 0.81
N ARG A 305 -20.05 5.82 0.87
CA ARG A 305 -19.89 6.72 2.01
C ARG A 305 -20.47 6.11 3.29
N THR A 306 -21.66 5.51 3.23
CA THR A 306 -22.26 4.82 4.37
C THR A 306 -21.43 3.61 4.79
N GLU A 307 -21.06 2.72 3.85
CA GLU A 307 -20.25 1.52 4.13
C GLU A 307 -18.92 1.89 4.80
N THR A 308 -18.21 2.87 4.25
CA THR A 308 -16.94 3.36 4.83
C THR A 308 -17.11 3.91 6.24
N THR A 309 -18.14 4.73 6.47
CA THR A 309 -18.39 5.33 7.79
C THR A 309 -18.84 4.27 8.80
N VAL A 310 -19.60 3.26 8.37
CA VAL A 310 -19.98 2.10 9.20
C VAL A 310 -18.78 1.26 9.57
N VAL A 311 -17.89 0.95 8.62
CA VAL A 311 -16.64 0.23 8.91
C VAL A 311 -15.78 1.01 9.89
N ASN A 312 -15.68 2.34 9.72
CA ASN A 312 -14.99 3.20 10.68
C ASN A 312 -15.55 3.04 12.09
N SER A 313 -16.88 3.15 12.27
CA SER A 313 -17.54 2.95 13.56
C SER A 313 -17.37 1.53 14.10
N TYR A 314 -17.38 0.52 13.24
CA TYR A 314 -17.24 -0.89 13.59
C TYR A 314 -15.89 -1.20 14.23
N ILE A 315 -14.79 -0.69 13.67
CA ILE A 315 -13.44 -0.98 14.17
C ILE A 315 -12.97 -0.01 15.26
N ARG A 316 -13.60 1.17 15.38
CA ARG A 316 -13.12 2.27 16.24
C ARG A 316 -12.93 1.89 17.71
N PRO A 317 -13.84 1.20 18.40
CA PRO A 317 -13.61 0.84 19.80
C PRO A 317 -12.38 -0.08 19.99
N VAL A 318 -12.20 -1.07 19.11
CA VAL A 318 -11.10 -2.04 19.20
C VAL A 318 -9.75 -1.35 18.96
N VAL A 319 -9.67 -0.54 17.89
CA VAL A 319 -8.45 0.19 17.54
C VAL A 319 -8.11 1.26 18.59
N SER A 320 -9.10 1.99 19.12
CA SER A 320 -8.87 3.00 20.16
C SER A 320 -8.29 2.40 21.42
N ASN A 321 -8.87 1.31 21.91
CA ASN A 321 -8.34 0.62 23.10
C ASN A 321 -6.90 0.14 22.89
N TYR A 322 -6.60 -0.38 21.70
CA TYR A 322 -5.26 -0.83 21.36
C TYR A 322 -4.24 0.32 21.38
N ILE A 323 -4.54 1.42 20.68
CA ILE A 323 -3.67 2.59 20.59
C ILE A 323 -3.47 3.22 21.98
N GLU A 324 -4.53 3.32 22.79
CA GLU A 324 -4.45 3.89 24.14
C GLU A 324 -3.58 3.06 25.09
N ASN A 325 -3.70 1.74 25.04
CA ASN A 325 -2.86 0.84 25.83
C ASN A 325 -1.38 0.97 25.42
N LEU A 326 -1.11 0.97 24.11
CA LEU A 326 0.24 1.13 23.58
C LEU A 326 0.83 2.49 23.98
N GLU A 327 0.11 3.58 23.72
CA GLU A 327 0.53 4.94 24.07
C GLU A 327 0.82 5.09 25.57
N SER A 328 -0.03 4.51 26.43
CA SER A 328 0.15 4.54 27.88
C SER A 328 1.42 3.81 28.33
N GLU A 329 1.68 2.61 27.79
CA GLU A 329 2.89 1.85 28.12
C GLU A 329 4.16 2.48 27.56
N LEU A 330 4.12 3.04 26.35
CA LEU A 330 5.25 3.76 25.77
C LEU A 330 5.56 5.02 26.59
N ASN A 331 4.55 5.84 26.94
CA ASN A 331 4.75 7.04 27.75
C ASN A 331 5.31 6.73 29.15
N ARG A 332 4.97 5.58 29.72
CA ARG A 332 5.50 5.14 31.01
C ARG A 332 7.00 4.81 30.96
N ARG A 333 7.49 4.33 29.82
CA ARG A 333 8.89 3.85 29.66
C ARG A 333 9.79 4.86 28.93
N MET A 334 9.22 5.68 28.06
CA MET A 334 9.91 6.59 27.14
C MET A 334 9.22 7.96 27.19
N SER A 335 9.60 8.79 28.16
CA SER A 335 8.96 10.08 28.37
C SER A 335 9.29 11.08 27.24
N GLY A 336 8.26 11.77 26.73
CA GLY A 336 8.43 12.76 25.66
C GLY A 336 8.48 12.18 24.24
N MET A 337 8.13 10.89 24.09
CA MET A 337 7.95 10.20 22.83
C MET A 337 6.70 10.66 22.07
N GLN A 338 6.77 10.72 20.74
CA GLN A 338 5.61 10.79 19.84
C GLN A 338 5.31 9.45 19.15
N LEU A 339 4.13 8.88 19.42
CA LEU A 339 3.62 7.70 18.72
C LEU A 339 2.92 8.12 17.41
N HIS A 340 3.38 7.54 16.31
CA HIS A 340 2.85 7.70 14.97
C HIS A 340 2.31 6.36 14.47
N ILE A 341 1.12 6.35 13.88
CA ILE A 341 0.46 5.16 13.36
C ILE A 341 0.53 5.17 11.84
N LEU A 342 0.98 4.07 11.25
CA LEU A 342 1.05 3.91 9.79
C LEU A 342 -0.36 3.77 9.19
N ARG A 343 -0.63 4.58 8.16
CA ARG A 343 -1.83 4.54 7.33
C ARG A 343 -1.60 3.73 6.06
N SER A 344 -2.70 3.32 5.44
CA SER A 344 -2.71 2.46 4.25
C SER A 344 -2.20 3.16 3.00
N ASP A 345 -2.21 4.49 2.96
CA ASP A 345 -1.66 5.32 1.89
C ASP A 345 -0.15 5.58 2.03
N GLY A 346 0.51 4.91 2.99
CA GLY A 346 1.94 5.07 3.26
C GLY A 346 2.27 6.38 3.96
N GLY A 347 1.29 7.05 4.58
CA GLY A 347 1.51 8.19 5.47
C GLY A 347 1.49 7.78 6.95
N LEU A 348 1.98 8.67 7.82
CA LEU A 348 1.79 8.56 9.27
C LEU A 348 0.68 9.51 9.74
N ALA A 349 -0.04 9.07 10.76
CA ALA A 349 -0.98 9.89 11.54
C ALA A 349 -0.66 9.81 13.04
N SER A 350 -1.05 10.83 13.80
CA SER A 350 -1.04 10.74 15.26
C SER A 350 -1.96 9.64 15.77
N ALA A 351 -1.68 9.20 17.01
CA ALA A 351 -2.57 8.32 17.76
C ALA A 351 -4.01 8.87 17.81
N GLU A 352 -4.21 10.17 18.01
CA GLU A 352 -5.55 10.77 18.06
C GLU A 352 -6.29 10.67 16.71
N ALA A 353 -5.65 11.05 15.61
CA ALA A 353 -6.23 10.98 14.28
C ALA A 353 -6.55 9.51 13.86
N ALA A 354 -5.65 8.58 14.18
CA ALA A 354 -5.85 7.15 13.93
C ALA A 354 -7.03 6.56 14.72
N LYS A 355 -7.30 7.04 15.94
CA LYS A 355 -8.49 6.67 16.73
C LYS A 355 -9.79 7.28 16.20
N ALA A 356 -9.73 8.45 15.57
CA ALA A 356 -10.89 9.09 14.99
C ALA A 356 -11.32 8.44 13.66
N THR A 357 -10.34 8.12 12.80
CA THR A 357 -10.55 7.56 11.45
C THR A 357 -9.79 6.24 11.19
N PRO A 358 -9.98 5.21 12.04
CA PRO A 358 -9.25 3.94 11.93
C PRO A 358 -9.49 3.19 10.62
N VAL A 359 -10.50 3.56 9.84
CA VAL A 359 -10.72 2.98 8.50
C VAL A 359 -9.53 3.18 7.57
N ASN A 360 -8.72 4.22 7.82
CA ASN A 360 -7.49 4.50 7.08
C ASN A 360 -6.31 3.59 7.43
N LEU A 361 -6.48 2.70 8.43
CA LEU A 361 -5.47 1.71 8.84
C LEU A 361 -5.71 0.34 8.18
N LEU A 362 -6.79 0.17 7.43
CA LEU A 362 -7.11 -1.10 6.76
C LEU A 362 -6.10 -1.41 5.66
N MET A 363 -5.36 -2.51 5.81
CA MET A 363 -4.29 -2.93 4.91
C MET A 363 -3.04 -2.02 4.97
N SER A 364 -2.69 -1.48 6.13
CA SER A 364 -1.50 -0.64 6.28
C SER A 364 -0.16 -1.40 6.20
N GLY A 365 -0.11 -2.69 6.57
CA GLY A 365 1.13 -3.47 6.60
C GLY A 365 1.95 -3.40 5.29
N PRO A 366 1.37 -3.76 4.12
CA PRO A 366 2.08 -3.67 2.84
C PRO A 366 2.57 -2.26 2.49
N ALA A 367 1.94 -1.22 3.03
CA ALA A 367 2.34 0.15 2.76
C ALA A 367 3.71 0.47 3.39
N GLY A 368 4.01 -0.08 4.57
CA GLY A 368 5.32 0.05 5.22
C GLY A 368 6.41 -0.55 4.34
N GLY A 369 6.22 -1.78 3.83
CA GLY A 369 7.18 -2.43 2.94
C GLY A 369 7.48 -1.61 1.69
N VAL A 370 6.44 -1.07 1.03
CA VAL A 370 6.61 -0.20 -0.15
C VAL A 370 7.35 1.09 0.22
N SER A 371 7.00 1.76 1.31
CA SER A 371 7.72 2.96 1.77
C SER A 371 9.21 2.69 2.04
N GLY A 372 9.53 1.54 2.65
CA GLY A 372 10.91 1.12 2.90
C GLY A 372 11.67 0.84 1.61
N ALA A 373 11.03 0.18 0.65
CA ALA A 373 11.60 -0.08 -0.67
C ALA A 373 11.89 1.22 -1.44
N VAL A 374 10.97 2.18 -1.43
CA VAL A 374 11.16 3.51 -2.02
C VAL A 374 12.33 4.23 -1.38
N TRP A 375 12.42 4.21 -0.05
CA TRP A 375 13.51 4.86 0.67
C TRP A 375 14.86 4.25 0.29
N MET A 376 15.01 2.91 0.36
CA MET A 376 16.26 2.23 -0.01
C MET A 376 16.67 2.45 -1.46
N ALA A 377 15.72 2.32 -2.39
CA ALA A 377 16.01 2.46 -3.81
C ALA A 377 16.41 3.89 -4.20
N ARG A 378 15.83 4.91 -3.56
CA ARG A 378 16.24 6.31 -3.75
C ARG A 378 17.69 6.55 -3.32
N GLN A 379 18.13 5.94 -2.22
CA GLN A 379 19.52 6.02 -1.79
C GLN A 379 20.48 5.34 -2.78
N ALA A 380 19.99 4.33 -3.52
CA ALA A 380 20.69 3.71 -4.64
C ALA A 380 20.58 4.48 -5.97
N GLY A 381 19.84 5.59 -6.01
CA GLY A 381 19.66 6.42 -7.20
C GLY A 381 18.54 5.98 -8.14
N TYR A 382 17.57 5.17 -7.68
CA TYR A 382 16.42 4.70 -8.47
C TYR A 382 15.10 5.29 -7.96
N SER A 383 14.30 5.83 -8.88
CA SER A 383 12.99 6.44 -8.60
C SER A 383 11.81 5.64 -9.14
N ASP A 384 12.02 4.87 -10.20
CA ASP A 384 10.97 4.13 -10.90
C ASP A 384 11.14 2.64 -10.62
N LEU A 385 10.22 2.09 -9.82
CA LEU A 385 10.35 0.78 -9.20
C LEU A 385 9.09 -0.06 -9.39
N LEU A 386 9.30 -1.36 -9.52
CA LEU A 386 8.32 -2.39 -9.19
C LEU A 386 8.74 -3.01 -7.88
N THR A 387 7.85 -3.05 -6.89
CA THR A 387 8.10 -3.76 -5.63
C THR A 387 7.62 -5.19 -5.71
N PHE A 388 8.34 -6.06 -5.03
CA PHE A 388 8.03 -7.47 -4.90
C PHE A 388 8.34 -7.94 -3.48
N ASP A 389 7.32 -7.97 -2.63
CA ASP A 389 7.40 -8.51 -1.28
C ASP A 389 6.89 -9.95 -1.29
N MET A 390 7.72 -10.94 -0.95
CA MET A 390 7.27 -12.32 -0.84
C MET A 390 7.53 -12.89 0.55
N GLY A 391 6.43 -13.27 1.20
CA GLY A 391 6.43 -13.98 2.47
C GLY A 391 6.19 -15.48 2.33
N GLY A 392 5.74 -16.10 3.42
CA GLY A 392 5.39 -17.53 3.45
C GLY A 392 4.05 -17.87 2.79
N THR A 393 3.11 -16.94 2.72
CA THR A 393 1.73 -17.21 2.26
C THR A 393 1.35 -16.48 0.99
N SER A 394 1.89 -15.28 0.79
CA SER A 394 1.47 -14.34 -0.23
C SER A 394 2.64 -13.49 -0.71
N THR A 395 2.39 -12.84 -1.84
CA THR A 395 3.26 -11.84 -2.44
C THR A 395 2.47 -10.57 -2.64
N ASP A 396 3.07 -9.44 -2.29
CA ASP A 396 2.56 -8.09 -2.52
C ASP A 396 3.41 -7.35 -3.54
N VAL A 397 2.77 -6.75 -4.56
CA VAL A 397 3.46 -5.98 -5.59
C VAL A 397 2.84 -4.59 -5.75
N ALA A 398 3.66 -3.59 -6.04
CA ALA A 398 3.23 -2.23 -6.33
C ALA A 398 4.12 -1.57 -7.38
N LEU A 399 3.62 -0.51 -8.01
CA LEU A 399 4.35 0.34 -8.94
C LEU A 399 4.65 1.70 -8.29
N ILE A 400 5.89 2.15 -8.45
CA ILE A 400 6.38 3.44 -8.00
C ILE A 400 6.94 4.18 -9.20
N GLN A 401 6.49 5.41 -9.39
CA GLN A 401 6.94 6.27 -10.48
C GLN A 401 7.41 7.60 -9.91
N ASN A 402 8.57 8.10 -10.36
CA ASN A 402 9.19 9.33 -9.86
C ASN A 402 9.35 9.33 -8.32
N GLY A 403 9.60 8.16 -7.74
CA GLY A 403 9.71 7.96 -6.30
C GLY A 403 8.39 8.04 -5.53
N VAL A 404 7.23 8.10 -6.20
CA VAL A 404 5.91 8.14 -5.56
C VAL A 404 5.18 6.85 -5.85
N ALA A 405 4.73 6.17 -4.79
CA ALA A 405 3.93 4.97 -4.93
C ALA A 405 2.53 5.33 -5.45
N GLN A 406 2.05 4.56 -6.43
CA GLN A 406 0.68 4.74 -6.92
C GLN A 406 -0.31 4.45 -5.77
N THR A 407 -1.44 5.16 -5.78
CA THR A 407 -2.49 4.99 -4.77
C THR A 407 -3.82 4.67 -5.39
N ARG A 408 -4.62 3.87 -4.68
CA ARG A 408 -6.04 3.63 -4.95
C ARG A 408 -6.88 4.39 -3.93
N ARG A 409 -8.10 4.71 -4.31
CA ARG A 409 -9.08 5.38 -3.45
C ARG A 409 -10.13 4.43 -2.87
N GLU A 410 -9.97 3.14 -3.12
CA GLU A 410 -10.81 2.08 -2.58
C GLU A 410 -9.93 0.98 -2.00
N THR A 411 -10.22 0.60 -0.76
CA THR A 411 -9.59 -0.51 -0.05
C THR A 411 -10.64 -1.60 0.15
N ARG A 412 -10.29 -2.84 -0.18
CA ARG A 412 -11.17 -4.00 0.01
C ARG A 412 -10.62 -4.92 1.08
N VAL A 413 -11.47 -5.26 2.05
CA VAL A 413 -11.18 -6.28 3.07
C VAL A 413 -12.36 -7.25 3.11
N ALA A 414 -12.09 -8.52 2.80
CA ALA A 414 -13.13 -9.53 2.56
C ALA A 414 -14.18 -9.05 1.52
N ASP A 415 -15.46 -8.99 1.93
CA ASP A 415 -16.58 -8.57 1.09
C ASP A 415 -16.85 -7.06 1.15
N VAL A 416 -16.14 -6.33 2.00
CA VAL A 416 -16.38 -4.92 2.28
C VAL A 416 -15.41 -4.05 1.49
N THR A 417 -15.94 -3.02 0.82
CA THR A 417 -15.14 -2.06 0.05
C THR A 417 -15.34 -0.66 0.62
N VAL A 418 -14.26 -0.05 1.09
CA VAL A 418 -14.29 1.28 1.71
C VAL A 418 -13.57 2.31 0.85
N ARG A 419 -14.01 3.56 0.93
CA ARG A 419 -13.33 4.73 0.37
C ARG A 419 -12.25 5.22 1.32
N SER A 420 -11.21 4.42 1.43
CA SER A 420 -9.98 4.81 2.07
C SER A 420 -8.85 4.75 1.05
N SER A 421 -7.96 5.71 1.13
CA SER A 421 -6.78 5.77 0.28
C SER A 421 -5.79 4.70 0.71
N SER A 422 -5.28 3.92 -0.24
CA SER A 422 -4.21 2.95 0.01
C SER A 422 -3.15 3.01 -1.06
N ILE A 423 -1.94 2.55 -0.75
CA ILE A 423 -0.98 2.20 -1.80
C ILE A 423 -1.61 1.15 -2.72
N ASP A 424 -1.31 1.25 -4.02
CA ASP A 424 -1.81 0.43 -5.13
C ASP A 424 -1.28 -1.02 -5.10
N VAL A 425 -1.29 -1.66 -3.93
CA VAL A 425 -0.75 -3.01 -3.77
C VAL A 425 -1.68 -4.04 -4.40
N ARG A 426 -1.11 -5.03 -5.09
CA ARG A 426 -1.79 -6.25 -5.50
C ARG A 426 -1.19 -7.44 -4.77
N THR A 427 -2.03 -8.12 -4.00
CA THR A 427 -1.66 -9.37 -3.33
C THR A 427 -2.00 -10.56 -4.22
N VAL A 428 -1.07 -11.49 -4.36
CA VAL A 428 -1.29 -12.81 -4.96
C VAL A 428 -1.01 -13.90 -3.93
N GLY A 429 -1.83 -14.96 -3.94
CA GLY A 429 -1.68 -16.14 -3.08
C GLY A 429 -0.53 -17.05 -3.52
N ALA A 430 0.67 -16.49 -3.60
CA ALA A 430 1.92 -17.17 -3.93
C ALA A 430 2.95 -16.78 -2.87
N GLY A 431 3.53 -17.75 -2.18
CA GLY A 431 4.53 -17.54 -1.14
C GLY A 431 5.35 -18.81 -0.93
N GLY A 432 6.33 -18.78 -0.02
CA GLY A 432 7.20 -19.93 0.24
C GLY A 432 6.44 -21.21 0.67
N GLY A 433 5.34 -21.05 1.40
CA GLY A 433 4.47 -22.14 1.84
C GLY A 433 3.38 -22.54 0.84
N SER A 434 3.31 -21.95 -0.36
CA SER A 434 2.29 -22.33 -1.35
C SER A 434 2.43 -23.81 -1.73
N ILE A 435 1.32 -24.55 -1.61
CA ILE A 435 1.30 -26.00 -1.81
C ILE A 435 1.27 -26.32 -3.29
N ALA A 436 2.15 -27.21 -3.72
CA ALA A 436 2.18 -27.78 -5.05
C ALA A 436 1.33 -29.06 -5.11
N TYR A 437 0.50 -29.20 -6.14
CA TYR A 437 -0.33 -30.40 -6.31
C TYR A 437 -0.64 -30.66 -7.78
N VAL A 438 -0.97 -31.91 -8.08
CA VAL A 438 -1.37 -32.36 -9.42
C VAL A 438 -2.79 -32.90 -9.33
N PRO A 439 -3.82 -32.15 -9.76
CA PRO A 439 -5.19 -32.62 -9.76
C PRO A 439 -5.34 -33.86 -10.64
N GLU A 440 -6.08 -34.86 -10.15
CA GLU A 440 -6.25 -36.13 -10.87
C GLU A 440 -6.89 -35.95 -12.25
N LEU A 441 -7.85 -35.02 -12.36
CA LEU A 441 -8.60 -34.75 -13.58
C LEU A 441 -7.76 -34.04 -14.66
N THR A 442 -7.02 -33.00 -14.28
CA THR A 442 -6.29 -32.17 -15.24
C THR A 442 -4.87 -32.65 -15.49
N ARG A 443 -4.27 -33.39 -14.54
CA ARG A 443 -2.86 -33.81 -14.55
C ARG A 443 -1.85 -32.68 -14.77
N ALA A 444 -2.28 -31.44 -14.56
CA ALA A 444 -1.46 -30.25 -14.70
C ALA A 444 -1.01 -29.78 -13.32
N LEU A 445 0.29 -29.56 -13.14
CA LEU A 445 0.86 -29.02 -11.91
C LEU A 445 0.22 -27.66 -11.58
N ARG A 446 -0.15 -27.49 -10.32
CA ARG A 446 -0.65 -26.25 -9.74
C ARG A 446 0.17 -25.93 -8.51
N VAL A 447 0.40 -24.65 -8.26
CA VAL A 447 1.07 -24.14 -7.05
C VAL A 447 0.18 -23.04 -6.48
N GLY A 448 -0.27 -23.24 -5.24
CA GLY A 448 -1.28 -22.39 -4.61
C GLY A 448 -2.71 -22.57 -5.17
N PRO A 449 -3.68 -21.77 -4.69
CA PRO A 449 -3.51 -20.69 -3.70
C PRO A 449 -3.40 -21.19 -2.25
N GLN A 450 -3.60 -22.48 -1.99
CA GLN A 450 -3.45 -23.05 -0.65
C GLN A 450 -2.00 -22.89 -0.16
N SER A 451 -1.83 -22.64 1.14
CA SER A 451 -0.53 -22.50 1.80
C SER A 451 -0.45 -23.40 3.03
N ALA A 452 0.74 -23.96 3.28
CA ALA A 452 1.06 -24.74 4.47
C ALA A 452 1.22 -23.87 5.74
N GLY A 453 1.24 -22.53 5.59
CA GLY A 453 1.41 -21.59 6.70
C GLY A 453 2.73 -21.77 7.45
N ALA A 454 2.74 -21.43 8.74
CA ALA A 454 3.87 -21.66 9.64
C ALA A 454 3.77 -23.01 10.38
N GLU A 455 2.55 -23.51 10.61
CA GLU A 455 2.27 -24.77 11.30
C GLU A 455 1.14 -25.51 10.55
N PRO A 456 1.37 -26.74 10.01
CA PRO A 456 2.58 -27.55 10.17
C PRO A 456 3.78 -27.06 9.32
N GLY A 457 3.56 -26.07 8.44
CA GLY A 457 4.58 -25.46 7.60
C GLY A 457 5.08 -26.35 6.46
N PRO A 458 6.02 -25.85 5.63
CA PRO A 458 6.80 -26.64 4.69
C PRO A 458 7.40 -27.90 5.32
N ALA A 459 7.53 -28.98 4.55
CA ALA A 459 8.15 -30.22 5.03
C ALA A 459 9.61 -30.01 5.45
N ALA A 460 10.31 -29.10 4.76
CA ALA A 460 11.66 -28.66 5.07
C ALA A 460 11.84 -28.10 6.48
N TYR A 461 10.77 -27.61 7.13
CA TYR A 461 10.86 -27.10 8.50
C TYR A 461 10.87 -28.20 9.56
N ALA A 462 10.62 -29.46 9.16
CA ALA A 462 10.58 -30.62 10.07
C ALA A 462 9.58 -30.49 11.24
N MET A 463 8.53 -29.67 11.09
CA MET A 463 7.47 -29.46 12.09
C MET A 463 6.20 -30.30 11.84
N GLY A 464 6.29 -31.34 11.02
CA GLY A 464 5.18 -32.24 10.69
C GLY A 464 4.49 -31.97 9.35
N GLY A 465 4.94 -30.96 8.60
CA GLY A 465 4.52 -30.73 7.22
C GLY A 465 4.91 -31.89 6.30
N THR A 466 4.01 -32.26 5.37
CA THR A 466 4.25 -33.37 4.42
C THR A 466 3.84 -33.06 2.98
N GLU A 467 3.08 -31.98 2.77
CA GLU A 467 2.70 -31.52 1.44
C GLU A 467 3.88 -30.77 0.79
N PRO A 468 4.13 -30.93 -0.51
CA PRO A 468 5.22 -30.22 -1.17
C PRO A 468 4.88 -28.74 -1.33
N THR A 469 5.82 -27.88 -0.94
CA THR A 469 5.70 -26.42 -1.03
C THR A 469 6.78 -25.79 -1.90
N VAL A 470 6.66 -24.49 -2.16
CA VAL A 470 7.70 -23.69 -2.85
C VAL A 470 9.02 -23.71 -2.09
N THR A 471 9.00 -23.61 -0.76
CA THR A 471 10.19 -23.73 0.09
C THR A 471 10.83 -25.12 -0.05
N ASP A 472 10.03 -26.19 -0.09
CA ASP A 472 10.56 -27.55 -0.30
C ASP A 472 11.26 -27.68 -1.67
N ALA A 473 10.70 -27.06 -2.70
CA ALA A 473 11.31 -27.00 -4.02
C ALA A 473 12.63 -26.22 -3.99
N ASN A 474 12.67 -25.04 -3.36
CA ASN A 474 13.89 -24.23 -3.22
C ASN A 474 15.00 -24.96 -2.46
N VAL A 475 14.67 -25.72 -1.42
CA VAL A 475 15.63 -26.56 -0.69
C VAL A 475 16.12 -27.72 -1.55
N THR A 476 15.20 -28.39 -2.27
CA THR A 476 15.51 -29.50 -3.19
C THR A 476 16.45 -29.09 -4.31
N LEU A 477 16.25 -27.89 -4.89
CA LEU A 477 17.09 -27.31 -5.95
C LEU A 477 18.43 -26.78 -5.43
N GLY A 478 18.63 -26.70 -4.11
CA GLY A 478 19.81 -26.12 -3.49
C GLY A 478 19.84 -24.59 -3.48
N TYR A 479 18.76 -23.90 -3.90
CA TYR A 479 18.66 -22.44 -3.85
C TYR A 479 18.63 -21.92 -2.43
N LEU A 480 17.99 -22.69 -1.53
CA LEU A 480 18.02 -22.46 -0.10
C LEU A 480 18.88 -23.55 0.56
N PRO A 481 20.16 -23.26 0.91
CA PRO A 481 21.06 -24.26 1.46
C PRO A 481 20.64 -24.66 2.88
N SER A 482 20.94 -25.89 3.30
CA SER A 482 20.61 -26.35 4.65
C SER A 482 21.35 -25.62 5.77
N SER A 483 22.42 -24.90 5.45
CA SER A 483 23.12 -23.99 6.36
C SER A 483 22.39 -22.64 6.54
N ALA A 484 21.38 -22.35 5.72
CA ALA A 484 20.58 -21.13 5.86
C ALA A 484 19.78 -21.20 7.17
N LYS A 485 19.81 -20.09 7.89
CA LYS A 485 19.22 -19.91 9.21
C LYS A 485 17.91 -19.14 9.07
N LEU A 486 16.84 -19.81 8.64
CA LEU A 486 15.53 -19.17 8.45
C LEU A 486 14.98 -18.70 9.81
N GLY A 487 14.84 -17.38 9.98
CA GLY A 487 14.28 -16.79 11.20
C GLY A 487 15.13 -17.03 12.46
N GLY A 488 16.44 -17.24 12.30
CA GLY A 488 17.36 -17.59 13.38
C GLY A 488 17.81 -19.04 13.31
N ASP A 489 17.77 -19.77 14.42
CA ASP A 489 18.45 -21.08 14.55
C ASP A 489 17.65 -22.30 14.02
N MET A 490 16.71 -22.12 13.08
CA MET A 490 15.95 -23.24 12.51
C MET A 490 16.80 -24.05 11.52
N GLU A 491 16.95 -25.35 11.76
CA GLU A 491 17.62 -26.28 10.83
C GLU A 491 16.65 -26.78 9.76
N LEU A 492 17.09 -26.78 8.50
CA LEU A 492 16.28 -27.21 7.36
C LEU A 492 16.51 -28.69 7.01
N GLY A 493 15.40 -29.43 6.90
CA GLY A 493 15.36 -30.83 6.53
C GLY A 493 15.32 -31.04 5.02
N ARG A 494 16.48 -31.19 4.38
CA ARG A 494 16.57 -31.46 2.93
C ARG A 494 15.88 -32.75 2.53
N ASP A 495 16.08 -33.83 3.28
CA ASP A 495 15.49 -35.14 2.96
C ASP A 495 13.95 -35.09 3.01
N GLN A 496 13.39 -34.35 3.97
CA GLN A 496 11.94 -34.13 4.08
C GLN A 496 11.40 -33.35 2.89
N ALA A 497 12.12 -32.30 2.44
CA ALA A 497 11.77 -31.52 1.27
C ALA A 497 11.76 -32.38 0.00
N GLU A 498 12.83 -33.15 -0.24
CA GLU A 498 12.95 -34.04 -1.40
C GLU A 498 11.86 -35.13 -1.39
N GLN A 499 11.55 -35.67 -0.21
CA GLN A 499 10.47 -36.65 -0.04
C GLN A 499 9.10 -36.06 -0.42
N ALA A 500 8.79 -34.86 0.06
CA ALA A 500 7.54 -34.18 -0.26
C ALA A 500 7.42 -33.91 -1.76
N VAL A 501 8.46 -33.32 -2.38
CA VAL A 501 8.48 -33.02 -3.82
C VAL A 501 8.40 -34.29 -4.68
N SER A 502 8.90 -35.44 -4.19
CA SER A 502 8.79 -36.72 -4.90
C SER A 502 7.36 -37.12 -5.24
N ALA A 503 6.36 -36.64 -4.48
CA ALA A 503 4.94 -36.88 -4.78
C ALA A 503 4.53 -36.23 -6.11
N VAL A 504 5.00 -35.02 -6.38
CA VAL A 504 4.79 -34.31 -7.66
C VAL A 504 5.53 -35.01 -8.79
N GLY A 505 6.81 -35.35 -8.56
CA GLY A 505 7.62 -36.08 -9.54
C GLY A 505 6.96 -37.39 -9.98
N LYS A 506 6.48 -38.20 -9.04
CA LYS A 506 5.74 -39.44 -9.33
C LYS A 506 4.44 -39.21 -10.10
N ALA A 507 3.68 -38.17 -9.74
CA ALA A 507 2.40 -37.86 -10.38
C ALA A 507 2.56 -37.41 -11.84
N MET A 508 3.69 -36.77 -12.16
CA MET A 508 4.00 -36.24 -13.49
C MET A 508 4.95 -37.12 -14.33
N GLY A 509 5.61 -38.10 -13.71
CA GLY A 509 6.65 -38.90 -14.37
C GLY A 509 7.98 -38.16 -14.55
N LEU A 510 8.33 -37.27 -13.62
CA LEU A 510 9.54 -36.45 -13.63
C LEU A 510 10.52 -36.86 -12.53
N SER A 511 11.78 -36.45 -12.66
CA SER A 511 12.73 -36.51 -11.54
C SER A 511 12.31 -35.57 -10.41
N VAL A 512 12.86 -35.75 -9.21
CA VAL A 512 12.55 -34.88 -8.06
C VAL A 512 13.04 -33.46 -8.34
N GLN A 513 14.20 -33.30 -8.98
CA GLN A 513 14.77 -32.00 -9.36
C GLN A 513 13.95 -31.30 -10.43
N ASP A 514 13.55 -32.00 -11.50
CA ASP A 514 12.70 -31.42 -12.55
C ASP A 514 11.33 -31.01 -12.00
N ALA A 515 10.77 -31.81 -11.08
CA ALA A 515 9.53 -31.46 -10.40
C ALA A 515 9.69 -30.21 -9.52
N ALA A 516 10.78 -30.10 -8.77
CA ALA A 516 11.09 -28.92 -7.97
C ALA A 516 11.25 -27.66 -8.84
N GLU A 517 12.00 -27.76 -9.95
CA GLU A 517 12.17 -26.66 -10.90
C GLU A 517 10.84 -26.24 -11.52
N GLY A 518 9.98 -27.22 -11.87
CA GLY A 518 8.61 -26.96 -12.33
C GLY A 518 7.75 -26.22 -11.31
N ILE A 519 7.87 -26.52 -10.02
CA ILE A 519 7.17 -25.80 -8.94
C ILE A 519 7.64 -24.34 -8.87
N VAL A 520 8.96 -24.10 -8.89
CA VAL A 520 9.54 -22.75 -8.87
C VAL A 520 9.14 -21.94 -10.11
N ASN A 521 9.17 -22.56 -11.29
CA ASN A 521 8.76 -21.89 -12.53
C ASN A 521 7.29 -21.47 -12.51
N ILE A 522 6.39 -22.33 -12.02
CA ILE A 522 4.96 -21.99 -11.94
C ILE A 522 4.68 -20.89 -10.93
N VAL A 523 5.32 -20.92 -9.75
CA VAL A 523 5.10 -19.84 -8.77
C VAL A 523 5.67 -18.51 -9.30
N ASN A 524 6.81 -18.53 -9.99
CA ASN A 524 7.37 -17.34 -10.65
C ASN A 524 6.41 -16.77 -11.70
N GLU A 525 5.81 -17.61 -12.55
CA GLU A 525 4.80 -17.17 -13.53
C GLU A 525 3.54 -16.58 -12.88
N ASN A 526 3.09 -17.15 -11.76
CA ASN A 526 1.97 -16.59 -11.01
C ASN A 526 2.29 -15.18 -10.46
N MET A 527 3.49 -15.00 -9.92
CA MET A 527 3.97 -13.71 -9.39
C MET A 527 4.24 -12.69 -10.52
N PHE A 528 4.77 -13.14 -11.66
CA PHE A 528 4.90 -12.37 -12.89
C PHE A 528 3.54 -11.84 -13.37
N GLY A 529 2.49 -12.67 -13.30
CA GLY A 529 1.12 -12.25 -13.56
C GLY A 529 0.69 -11.06 -12.70
N ALA A 530 1.00 -11.08 -11.40
CA ALA A 530 0.68 -9.97 -10.49
C ALA A 530 1.46 -8.69 -10.84
N LEU A 531 2.76 -8.80 -11.16
CA LEU A 531 3.58 -7.67 -11.60
C LEU A 531 3.03 -7.02 -12.89
N ARG A 532 2.47 -7.82 -13.81
CA ARG A 532 1.81 -7.30 -15.02
C ARG A 532 0.52 -6.54 -14.73
N LEU A 533 -0.24 -6.92 -13.69
CA LEU A 533 -1.46 -6.21 -13.28
C LEU A 533 -1.17 -4.79 -12.76
N VAL A 534 -0.02 -4.59 -12.10
CA VAL A 534 0.38 -3.27 -11.59
C VAL A 534 1.18 -2.44 -12.59
N SER A 535 1.62 -3.02 -13.70
CA SER A 535 2.43 -2.34 -14.74
C SER A 535 1.71 -2.27 -16.09
N VAL A 536 1.78 -3.35 -16.87
CA VAL A 536 1.30 -3.43 -18.26
C VAL A 536 -0.20 -3.11 -18.36
N GLU A 537 -1.02 -3.63 -17.46
CA GLU A 537 -2.47 -3.36 -17.48
C GLU A 537 -2.83 -1.92 -17.10
N GLN A 538 -1.88 -1.18 -16.52
CA GLN A 538 -2.00 0.25 -16.22
C GLN A 538 -1.29 1.14 -17.26
N GLY A 539 -0.80 0.54 -18.36
CA GLY A 539 -0.15 1.28 -19.45
C GLY A 539 1.33 1.60 -19.22
N PHE A 540 2.01 0.92 -18.30
CA PHE A 540 3.45 1.08 -18.06
C PHE A 540 4.27 -0.02 -18.73
N ASP A 541 5.45 0.34 -19.24
CA ASP A 541 6.45 -0.61 -19.73
C ASP A 541 7.38 -1.01 -18.57
N PRO A 542 7.37 -2.28 -18.12
CA PRO A 542 8.18 -2.72 -16.98
C PRO A 542 9.69 -2.52 -17.14
N ARG A 543 10.18 -2.39 -18.38
CA ARG A 543 11.60 -2.19 -18.68
C ARG A 543 12.14 -0.84 -18.21
N ASP A 544 11.25 0.11 -17.99
CA ASP A 544 11.58 1.43 -17.47
C ASP A 544 11.74 1.44 -15.93
N PHE A 545 11.50 0.29 -15.27
CA PHE A 545 11.46 0.16 -13.82
C PHE A 545 12.51 -0.83 -13.32
N ALA A 546 13.14 -0.51 -12.19
CA ALA A 546 13.94 -1.47 -11.42
C ALA A 546 13.03 -2.39 -10.60
N LEU A 547 13.41 -3.64 -10.35
CA LEU A 547 12.64 -4.55 -9.50
C LEU A 547 13.24 -4.58 -8.09
N VAL A 548 12.55 -4.07 -7.08
CA VAL A 548 12.99 -4.13 -5.68
C VAL A 548 12.32 -5.32 -5.01
N ALA A 549 13.12 -6.31 -4.60
CA ALA A 549 12.60 -7.53 -4.00
C ALA A 549 12.95 -7.61 -2.51
N PHE A 550 11.93 -7.89 -1.71
CA PHE A 550 12.02 -7.98 -0.26
C PHE A 550 11.04 -9.00 0.32
N GLY A 551 10.95 -9.04 1.65
CA GLY A 551 10.35 -10.17 2.37
C GLY A 551 11.33 -11.34 2.50
N GLY A 552 10.99 -12.29 3.37
CA GLY A 552 11.88 -13.41 3.68
C GLY A 552 12.19 -14.31 2.48
N ALA A 553 11.24 -14.46 1.53
CA ALA A 553 11.38 -15.33 0.37
C ALA A 553 11.59 -14.59 -0.95
N GLY A 554 11.42 -13.27 -1.00
CA GLY A 554 11.50 -12.49 -2.24
C GLY A 554 12.84 -12.63 -2.97
N PRO A 555 13.98 -12.42 -2.31
CA PRO A 555 15.28 -12.47 -2.96
C PRO A 555 15.67 -13.82 -3.61
N LEU A 556 15.01 -14.93 -3.25
CA LEU A 556 15.19 -16.22 -3.93
C LEU A 556 14.60 -16.23 -5.35
N HIS A 557 13.50 -15.51 -5.56
CA HIS A 557 12.73 -15.49 -6.80
C HIS A 557 12.99 -14.24 -7.65
N ALA A 558 13.60 -13.22 -7.05
CA ALA A 558 13.79 -11.89 -7.63
C ALA A 558 14.56 -11.89 -8.95
N ASN A 559 15.66 -12.65 -9.06
CA ASN A 559 16.45 -12.70 -10.30
C ASN A 559 15.61 -13.28 -11.46
N ALA A 560 14.84 -14.35 -11.22
CA ALA A 560 13.99 -14.95 -12.23
C ALA A 560 12.87 -13.99 -12.69
N LEU A 561 12.26 -13.26 -11.74
CA LEU A 561 11.25 -12.24 -12.06
C LEU A 561 11.85 -11.05 -12.83
N GLY A 562 13.07 -10.62 -12.48
CA GLY A 562 13.81 -9.62 -13.25
C GLY A 562 14.01 -10.04 -14.71
N SER A 563 14.34 -11.31 -14.94
CA SER A 563 14.44 -11.88 -16.29
C SER A 563 13.10 -11.94 -17.03
N LEU A 564 12.02 -12.38 -16.36
CA LEU A 564 10.68 -12.47 -16.96
C LEU A 564 10.11 -11.09 -17.33
N MET A 565 10.33 -10.08 -16.48
CA MET A 565 9.86 -8.70 -16.70
C MET A 565 10.80 -7.89 -17.60
N ASN A 566 12.07 -8.30 -17.73
CA ASN A 566 13.16 -7.49 -18.24
C ASN A 566 13.30 -6.14 -17.50
N SER A 567 13.14 -6.19 -16.18
CA SER A 567 13.23 -5.04 -15.27
C SER A 567 14.56 -5.10 -14.52
N TRP A 568 15.44 -4.13 -14.77
CA TRP A 568 16.81 -4.14 -14.27
C TRP A 568 17.23 -2.77 -13.71
N PRO A 569 18.03 -2.72 -12.63
CA PRO A 569 18.51 -3.87 -11.86
C PRO A 569 17.39 -4.52 -11.06
N VAL A 570 17.63 -5.77 -10.65
CA VAL A 570 16.96 -6.32 -9.48
C VAL A 570 17.71 -5.83 -8.25
N ILE A 571 17.03 -5.14 -7.35
CA ILE A 571 17.59 -4.51 -6.15
C ILE A 571 17.16 -5.33 -4.93
N ILE A 572 18.13 -5.86 -4.19
CA ILE A 572 17.89 -6.52 -2.91
C ILE A 572 18.44 -5.63 -1.79
N PRO A 573 17.60 -5.01 -0.95
CA PRO A 573 18.05 -4.16 0.15
C PRO A 573 18.71 -4.97 1.28
N PRO A 574 19.49 -4.34 2.17
CA PRO A 574 19.94 -5.00 3.40
C PRO A 574 18.76 -5.26 4.34
N GLY A 575 18.71 -6.44 4.96
CA GLY A 575 17.57 -6.85 5.78
C GLY A 575 16.23 -6.88 5.05
N PRO A 576 16.09 -7.63 3.92
CA PRO A 576 14.85 -7.68 3.15
C PRO A 576 13.63 -8.11 3.98
N GLY A 577 13.83 -8.94 5.00
CA GLY A 577 12.76 -9.48 5.86
C GLY A 577 12.24 -8.50 6.92
N VAL A 578 12.87 -7.33 7.08
CA VAL A 578 12.48 -6.27 8.03
C VAL A 578 12.19 -4.93 7.35
N LEU A 579 12.04 -4.91 6.02
CA LEU A 579 11.91 -3.69 5.23
C LEU A 579 10.64 -2.88 5.59
N CYS A 580 9.57 -3.55 6.06
CA CYS A 580 8.38 -2.85 6.57
C CYS A 580 8.71 -1.93 7.74
N ALA A 581 9.53 -2.40 8.69
CA ALA A 581 9.98 -1.60 9.82
C ALA A 581 10.90 -0.44 9.39
N TYR A 582 11.67 -0.60 8.30
CA TYR A 582 12.38 0.52 7.65
C TYR A 582 11.40 1.56 7.13
N GLY A 583 10.40 1.13 6.37
CA GLY A 583 9.38 2.04 5.86
C GLY A 583 8.67 2.78 6.97
N ASP A 584 8.26 2.09 8.04
CA ASP A 584 7.68 2.74 9.22
C ASP A 584 8.63 3.80 9.79
N ALA A 585 9.91 3.45 9.96
CA ALA A 585 10.91 4.33 10.55
C ALA A 585 11.21 5.59 9.69
N THR A 586 11.08 5.48 8.37
CA THR A 586 11.47 6.52 7.41
C THR A 586 10.29 7.25 6.78
N THR A 587 9.06 6.79 7.01
CA THR A 587 7.84 7.43 6.50
C THR A 587 7.62 8.79 7.17
N ARG A 588 6.97 9.69 6.44
CA ARG A 588 6.59 11.03 6.89
C ARG A 588 5.12 11.13 7.28
N VAL A 589 4.85 12.04 8.19
CA VAL A 589 3.48 12.47 8.51
C VAL A 589 2.84 13.09 7.28
N ARG A 590 1.59 12.71 7.01
CA ARG A 590 0.80 13.22 5.89
C ARG A 590 -0.66 13.25 6.26
N ASP A 591 -1.33 14.30 5.80
CA ASP A 591 -2.78 14.38 5.82
C ASP A 591 -3.33 14.88 4.49
N GLU A 592 -4.61 14.62 4.25
CA GLU A 592 -5.31 15.11 3.07
C GLU A 592 -6.70 15.63 3.42
N ALA A 593 -7.12 16.67 2.70
CA ALA A 593 -8.48 17.17 2.73
C ALA A 593 -9.07 17.12 1.33
N SER A 594 -10.34 16.74 1.23
CA SER A 594 -11.04 16.60 -0.05
C SER A 594 -12.42 17.26 -0.01
N ARG A 595 -12.89 17.66 -1.19
CA ARG A 595 -14.25 18.18 -1.39
C ARG A 595 -14.77 17.76 -2.76
N THR A 596 -15.95 17.16 -2.80
CA THR A 596 -16.67 16.99 -4.07
C THR A 596 -17.06 18.36 -4.63
N PHE A 597 -16.66 18.63 -5.86
CA PHE A 597 -16.95 19.87 -6.59
C PHE A 597 -17.26 19.55 -8.05
N VAL A 598 -18.51 19.14 -8.31
CA VAL A 598 -18.95 18.75 -9.65
C VAL A 598 -19.26 19.99 -10.49
N ARG A 599 -18.33 20.41 -11.35
CA ARG A 599 -18.48 21.56 -12.25
C ARG A 599 -17.78 21.33 -13.57
N ARG A 600 -18.40 21.75 -14.67
CA ARG A 600 -17.72 21.81 -15.96
C ARG A 600 -16.68 22.92 -15.96
N PHE A 601 -15.68 22.79 -16.82
CA PHE A 601 -14.67 23.84 -16.98
C PHE A 601 -15.30 25.18 -17.37
N SER A 602 -16.40 25.18 -18.13
CA SER A 602 -17.11 26.41 -18.49
C SER A 602 -17.92 27.05 -17.35
N GLU A 603 -18.12 26.35 -16.24
CA GLU A 603 -18.99 26.75 -15.12
C GLU A 603 -18.20 27.24 -13.90
N THR A 604 -16.88 27.31 -14.00
CA THR A 604 -15.95 27.68 -12.94
C THR A 604 -14.75 28.41 -13.54
N ASP A 605 -13.84 28.86 -12.69
CA ASP A 605 -12.62 29.55 -13.08
C ASP A 605 -11.45 29.16 -12.16
N ASP A 606 -10.24 29.53 -12.57
CA ASP A 606 -9.01 29.23 -11.84
C ASP A 606 -9.04 29.80 -10.41
N THR A 607 -9.67 30.95 -10.21
CA THR A 607 -9.72 31.63 -8.89
C THR A 607 -10.57 30.84 -7.90
N GLN A 608 -11.74 30.37 -8.34
CA GLN A 608 -12.62 29.57 -7.52
C GLN A 608 -11.98 28.23 -7.13
N VAL A 609 -11.40 27.53 -8.11
CA VAL A 609 -10.78 26.22 -7.88
C VAL A 609 -9.55 26.34 -6.98
N LEU A 610 -8.68 27.32 -7.22
CA LEU A 610 -7.51 27.58 -6.37
C LEU A 610 -7.91 27.95 -4.94
N GLY A 611 -8.96 28.75 -4.78
CA GLY A 611 -9.50 29.11 -3.47
C GLY A 611 -9.92 27.87 -2.66
N ILE A 612 -10.62 26.93 -3.29
CA ILE A 612 -11.01 25.67 -2.64
C ILE A 612 -9.77 24.81 -2.31
N LEU A 613 -8.84 24.65 -3.25
CA LEU A 613 -7.61 23.87 -3.02
C LEU A 613 -6.76 24.43 -1.89
N THR A 614 -6.71 25.76 -1.76
CA THR A 614 -5.99 26.46 -0.68
C THR A 614 -6.69 26.27 0.67
N GLU A 615 -8.03 26.32 0.69
CA GLU A 615 -8.82 26.01 1.90
C GLU A 615 -8.54 24.59 2.38
N LEU A 616 -8.59 23.61 1.46
CA LEU A 616 -8.30 22.20 1.75
C LEU A 616 -6.85 22.02 2.25
N ALA A 617 -5.87 22.69 1.62
CA ALA A 617 -4.48 22.65 2.07
C ALA A 617 -4.34 23.22 3.49
N GLY A 618 -5.05 24.31 3.79
CA GLY A 618 -5.12 24.89 5.13
C GLY A 618 -5.64 23.90 6.17
N SER A 619 -6.71 23.17 5.86
CA SER A 619 -7.29 22.14 6.73
C SER A 619 -6.35 20.99 6.99
N ALA A 620 -5.80 20.34 5.94
CA ALA A 620 -4.88 19.22 6.08
C ALA A 620 -3.60 19.62 6.85
N ALA A 621 -3.11 20.83 6.60
CA ALA A 621 -1.93 21.33 7.29
C ALA A 621 -2.17 21.68 8.77
N ALA A 622 -3.41 22.01 9.16
CA ALA A 622 -3.74 22.22 10.56
C ALA A 622 -3.63 20.92 11.38
N THR A 623 -3.91 19.77 10.77
CA THR A 623 -3.65 18.46 11.37
C THR A 623 -2.15 18.28 11.65
N LEU A 624 -1.30 18.56 10.64
CA LEU A 624 0.15 18.46 10.80
C LEU A 624 0.72 19.43 11.85
N ASP A 625 0.14 20.63 11.97
CA ASP A 625 0.51 21.58 13.03
C ASP A 625 0.22 21.01 14.43
N ALA A 626 -0.95 20.38 14.62
CA ALA A 626 -1.33 19.74 15.87
C ALA A 626 -0.40 18.56 16.23
N GLU A 627 0.17 17.93 15.21
CA GLU A 627 1.15 16.84 15.32
C GLU A 627 2.60 17.33 15.49
N GLY A 628 2.81 18.66 15.53
CA GLY A 628 4.10 19.28 15.80
C GLY A 628 5.02 19.42 14.59
N VAL A 629 4.49 19.29 13.37
CA VAL A 629 5.24 19.49 12.12
C VAL A 629 5.22 20.98 11.74
N PRO A 630 6.35 21.70 11.75
CA PRO A 630 6.38 23.13 11.42
C PRO A 630 5.96 23.40 9.97
N ARG A 631 5.23 24.49 9.73
CA ARG A 631 4.83 24.92 8.38
C ARG A 631 5.98 25.06 7.38
N SER A 632 7.18 25.41 7.84
CA SER A 632 8.39 25.48 6.99
C SER A 632 8.86 24.13 6.47
N ASP A 633 8.47 23.06 7.15
CA ASP A 633 8.83 21.67 6.84
C ASP A 633 7.68 20.95 6.11
N GLN A 634 6.59 21.64 5.78
CA GLN A 634 5.45 21.07 5.07
C GLN A 634 5.54 21.35 3.56
N SER A 635 5.15 20.36 2.76
CA SER A 635 4.96 20.49 1.32
C SER A 635 3.51 20.16 0.95
N THR A 636 3.01 20.80 -0.11
CA THR A 636 1.63 20.63 -0.58
C THR A 636 1.60 20.14 -2.02
N ALA A 637 0.71 19.19 -2.30
CA ALA A 637 0.35 18.77 -3.65
C ALA A 637 -1.18 18.82 -3.82
N TYR A 638 -1.63 19.12 -5.03
CA TYR A 638 -3.04 19.09 -5.40
C TYR A 638 -3.33 17.86 -6.26
N GLN A 639 -4.51 17.28 -6.01
CA GLN A 639 -5.05 16.21 -6.83
C GLN A 639 -6.48 16.55 -7.22
N VAL A 640 -6.78 16.43 -8.50
CA VAL A 640 -8.08 16.78 -9.06
C VAL A 640 -8.63 15.62 -9.87
N ASP A 641 -9.77 15.09 -9.46
CA ASP A 641 -10.50 14.08 -10.24
C ASP A 641 -11.23 14.77 -11.39
N LEU A 642 -10.95 14.30 -12.60
CA LEU A 642 -11.55 14.76 -13.85
C LEU A 642 -12.23 13.64 -14.59
N ARG A 643 -13.25 14.00 -15.35
CA ARG A 643 -13.92 13.12 -16.30
C ARG A 643 -14.41 13.92 -17.50
N TYR A 644 -14.72 13.25 -18.60
CA TYR A 644 -15.53 13.89 -19.64
C TYR A 644 -16.98 14.03 -19.13
N ALA A 645 -17.63 15.13 -19.49
CA ALA A 645 -19.00 15.40 -19.09
C ALA A 645 -19.92 14.23 -19.50
N GLY A 646 -20.68 13.71 -18.54
CA GLY A 646 -21.56 12.54 -18.73
C GLY A 646 -20.89 11.17 -18.56
N GLN A 647 -19.57 11.11 -18.35
CA GLN A 647 -18.84 9.87 -18.09
C GLN A 647 -18.93 9.46 -16.61
N GLY A 648 -18.87 8.15 -16.33
CA GLY A 648 -18.77 7.61 -14.98
C GLY A 648 -17.32 7.45 -14.48
N MET A 649 -16.40 7.13 -15.38
CA MET A 649 -14.97 6.94 -15.09
C MET A 649 -14.28 8.27 -14.84
N ARG A 650 -13.35 8.28 -13.90
CA ARG A 650 -12.60 9.46 -13.43
C ARG A 650 -11.11 9.16 -13.50
N LEU A 651 -10.31 10.17 -13.81
CA LEU A 651 -8.85 10.14 -13.71
C LEU A 651 -8.41 11.22 -12.70
N THR A 652 -7.50 10.86 -11.80
CA THR A 652 -6.92 11.80 -10.84
C THR A 652 -5.67 12.42 -11.43
N ILE A 653 -5.66 13.76 -11.52
CA ILE A 653 -4.52 14.51 -12.06
C ILE A 653 -3.80 15.23 -10.94
N GLU A 654 -2.49 15.03 -10.88
CA GLU A 654 -1.62 15.65 -9.87
C GLU A 654 -1.02 16.97 -10.39
N MET A 655 -0.97 17.97 -9.50
CA MET A 655 -0.37 19.28 -9.75
C MET A 655 0.28 19.81 -8.48
N THR A 656 1.41 20.50 -8.62
CA THR A 656 1.92 21.34 -7.53
C THR A 656 1.09 22.63 -7.42
N PRO A 657 1.11 23.33 -6.27
CA PRO A 657 0.53 24.66 -6.18
C PRO A 657 1.04 25.62 -7.27
N ALA A 658 2.34 25.60 -7.55
CA ALA A 658 2.96 26.42 -8.59
C ALA A 658 2.47 26.05 -10.01
N ASP A 659 2.25 24.76 -10.30
CA ASP A 659 1.68 24.32 -11.58
C ASP A 659 0.29 24.92 -11.78
N PHE A 660 -0.56 24.88 -10.75
CA PHE A 660 -1.93 25.38 -10.85
C PHE A 660 -1.98 26.91 -10.89
N GLU A 661 -1.17 27.59 -10.10
CA GLU A 661 -1.07 29.06 -10.11
C GLU A 661 -0.60 29.61 -11.46
N SER A 662 0.29 28.88 -12.15
CA SER A 662 0.82 29.31 -13.45
C SER A 662 -0.03 28.88 -14.65
N GLY A 663 -0.60 27.67 -14.63
CA GLY A 663 -1.28 27.04 -15.76
C GLY A 663 -2.79 26.88 -15.62
N GLY A 664 -3.34 26.97 -14.41
CA GLY A 664 -4.76 26.87 -14.11
C GLY A 664 -5.44 25.61 -14.66
N LEU A 665 -6.73 25.75 -14.98
CA LEU A 665 -7.54 24.71 -15.60
C LEU A 665 -7.01 24.27 -16.97
N ALA A 666 -6.29 25.12 -17.69
CA ALA A 666 -5.74 24.79 -19.01
C ALA A 666 -4.64 23.71 -18.91
N GLU A 667 -3.68 23.90 -17.99
CA GLU A 667 -2.63 22.90 -17.73
C GLU A 667 -3.23 21.61 -17.15
N LEU A 668 -4.20 21.73 -16.24
CA LEU A 668 -4.94 20.57 -15.71
C LEU A 668 -5.60 19.75 -16.82
N GLY A 669 -6.28 20.42 -17.76
CA GLY A 669 -6.92 19.78 -18.91
C GLY A 669 -5.95 19.12 -19.89
N LYS A 670 -4.75 19.67 -20.04
CA LYS A 670 -3.68 19.09 -20.85
C LYS A 670 -3.13 17.81 -20.22
N ARG A 671 -2.82 17.83 -18.91
CA ARG A 671 -2.38 16.63 -18.18
C ARG A 671 -3.42 15.52 -18.21
N PHE A 672 -4.70 15.87 -18.07
CA PHE A 672 -5.80 14.93 -18.25
C PHE A 672 -5.83 14.28 -19.63
N GLY A 673 -5.64 15.06 -20.70
CA GLY A 673 -5.58 14.53 -22.06
C GLY A 673 -4.42 13.54 -22.25
N ALA A 674 -3.23 13.90 -21.77
CA ALA A 674 -2.05 13.03 -21.86
C ALA A 674 -2.23 11.72 -21.08
N MET A 675 -2.78 11.77 -19.86
CA MET A 675 -3.05 10.57 -19.07
C MET A 675 -4.13 9.69 -19.72
N HIS A 676 -5.16 10.30 -20.32
CA HIS A 676 -6.19 9.55 -21.03
C HIS A 676 -5.62 8.87 -22.29
N GLU A 677 -4.73 9.53 -23.03
CA GLU A 677 -4.02 8.92 -24.17
C GLU A 677 -3.10 7.79 -23.74
N GLN A 678 -2.38 7.94 -22.61
CA GLN A 678 -1.54 6.87 -22.07
C GLN A 678 -2.35 5.63 -21.70
N LEU A 679 -3.49 5.81 -21.00
CA LEU A 679 -4.30 4.70 -20.51
C LEU A 679 -5.17 4.06 -21.58
N PHE A 680 -5.69 4.85 -22.52
CA PHE A 680 -6.74 4.41 -23.46
C PHE A 680 -6.37 4.57 -24.93
N THR A 681 -5.20 5.12 -25.27
CA THR A 681 -4.70 5.38 -26.64
C THR A 681 -5.42 6.47 -27.44
N PHE A 682 -6.29 7.25 -26.79
CA PHE A 682 -6.98 8.41 -27.39
C PHE A 682 -7.30 9.47 -26.33
N ALA A 683 -7.69 10.68 -26.74
CA ALA A 683 -8.39 11.68 -25.92
C ALA A 683 -9.65 12.17 -26.67
N LEU A 684 -10.64 12.68 -25.94
CA LEU A 684 -11.89 13.19 -26.51
C LEU A 684 -11.92 14.72 -26.49
N GLU A 685 -12.59 15.30 -27.48
CA GLU A 685 -12.88 16.75 -27.51
C GLU A 685 -14.09 17.14 -26.64
N THR A 686 -14.66 16.18 -25.91
CA THR A 686 -15.77 16.40 -24.98
C THR A 686 -15.35 17.33 -23.84
N GLU A 687 -16.30 18.14 -23.37
CA GLU A 687 -16.09 19.03 -22.23
C GLU A 687 -15.62 18.26 -20.99
N ARG A 688 -14.66 18.82 -20.27
CA ARG A 688 -14.11 18.26 -19.03
C ARG A 688 -14.91 18.74 -17.83
N GLU A 689 -15.12 17.86 -16.87
CA GLU A 689 -15.84 18.11 -15.63
C GLU A 689 -14.93 17.79 -14.44
N LEU A 690 -14.77 18.77 -13.56
CA LEU A 690 -14.18 18.60 -12.25
C LEU A 690 -15.13 17.75 -11.40
N TYR A 691 -14.59 16.86 -10.59
CA TYR A 691 -15.38 15.97 -9.75
C TYR A 691 -15.05 16.12 -8.26
N THR A 692 -13.79 15.88 -7.89
CA THR A 692 -13.30 16.04 -6.51
C THR A 692 -12.00 16.82 -6.52
N LEU A 693 -11.89 17.81 -5.63
CA LEU A 693 -10.67 18.56 -5.37
C LEU A 693 -10.03 18.04 -4.09
N ARG A 694 -8.72 17.86 -4.09
CA ARG A 694 -7.95 17.40 -2.92
C ARG A 694 -6.66 18.18 -2.76
N ALA A 695 -6.30 18.43 -1.51
CA ALA A 695 -4.99 18.91 -1.14
C ALA A 695 -4.34 17.90 -0.20
N LEU A 696 -3.11 17.53 -0.53
CA LEU A 696 -2.27 16.62 0.24
C LEU A 696 -1.17 17.46 0.89
N VAL A 697 -1.04 17.37 2.20
CA VAL A 697 0.02 18.08 2.94
C VAL A 697 0.84 17.05 3.69
N GLN A 698 2.15 17.14 3.55
CA GLN A 698 3.08 16.17 4.11
C GLN A 698 4.28 16.89 4.73
N GLY A 699 4.77 16.34 5.84
CA GLY A 699 5.98 16.82 6.51
C GLY A 699 7.24 16.56 5.70
N ARG A 700 8.38 16.98 6.25
CA ARG A 700 9.68 16.75 5.63
C ARG A 700 9.99 15.25 5.60
N GLU A 701 10.69 14.82 4.56
CA GLU A 701 11.29 13.48 4.57
C GLU A 701 12.27 13.35 5.73
N SER A 702 12.44 12.12 6.21
CA SER A 702 13.44 11.82 7.23
C SER A 702 14.81 12.28 6.73
N ALA A 703 15.57 12.94 7.60
CA ALA A 703 16.97 13.27 7.33
C ALA A 703 17.91 12.07 7.54
N ALA A 704 17.38 10.95 8.04
CA ALA A 704 18.15 9.72 8.14
C ALA A 704 18.53 9.26 6.73
N GLU A 705 19.83 9.21 6.47
CA GLU A 705 20.41 8.53 5.32
C GLU A 705 20.75 7.09 5.71
N ALA A 706 20.85 6.19 4.75
CA ALA A 706 21.32 4.83 5.02
C ALA A 706 22.81 4.87 5.42
N GLU A 707 23.20 3.98 6.34
CA GLU A 707 24.62 3.82 6.70
C GLU A 707 25.43 3.45 5.45
N ALA A 708 26.47 4.23 5.16
CA ALA A 708 27.37 3.94 4.06
C ALA A 708 28.26 2.74 4.39
N LEU A 709 28.27 1.71 3.54
CA LEU A 709 29.20 0.60 3.65
C LEU A 709 30.63 1.08 3.36
N ALA A 710 31.59 0.50 4.07
CA ALA A 710 33.00 0.69 3.77
C ALA A 710 33.30 0.22 2.34
N SER A 711 34.10 1.00 1.60
CA SER A 711 34.50 0.63 0.24
C SER A 711 35.36 -0.64 0.22
N GLY A 712 35.00 -1.56 -0.66
CA GLY A 712 35.75 -2.76 -1.01
C GLY A 712 36.75 -2.50 -2.12
N ASN A 713 37.44 -3.55 -2.52
CA ASN A 713 38.32 -3.58 -3.71
C ASN A 713 37.62 -4.22 -4.92
N GLY A 714 36.33 -4.55 -4.82
CA GLY A 714 35.56 -5.23 -5.86
C GLY A 714 35.59 -6.75 -5.79
N ASP A 715 36.29 -7.34 -4.81
CA ASP A 715 36.47 -8.77 -4.67
C ASP A 715 35.63 -9.34 -3.52
N ALA A 716 34.57 -10.06 -3.87
CA ALA A 716 33.67 -10.71 -2.91
C ALA A 716 34.21 -12.05 -2.35
N SER A 717 35.39 -12.52 -2.76
CA SER A 717 35.88 -13.84 -2.38
C SER A 717 36.08 -14.04 -0.87
N GLY A 718 36.36 -12.96 -0.14
CA GLY A 718 36.47 -12.96 1.32
C GLY A 718 35.16 -13.24 2.06
N ALA A 719 34.01 -13.06 1.39
CA ALA A 719 32.69 -13.36 1.94
C ALA A 719 32.26 -14.83 1.70
N VAL A 720 32.97 -15.58 0.86
CA VAL A 720 32.66 -16.99 0.57
C VAL A 720 33.03 -17.85 1.77
N TYR A 721 32.04 -18.47 2.41
CA TYR A 721 32.25 -19.37 3.56
C TYR A 721 31.95 -20.84 3.24
N ALA A 722 31.20 -21.11 2.16
CA ALA A 722 30.86 -22.45 1.73
C ALA A 722 30.65 -22.52 0.20
N ARG A 723 30.58 -23.75 -0.31
CA ARG A 723 30.20 -24.04 -1.70
C ARG A 723 29.16 -25.14 -1.70
N SER A 724 28.22 -25.04 -2.63
CA SER A 724 27.17 -26.03 -2.85
C SER A 724 26.91 -26.21 -4.34
N LYS A 725 25.93 -27.04 -4.65
CA LYS A 725 25.37 -27.14 -5.99
C LYS A 725 23.95 -26.60 -6.01
N ILE A 726 23.61 -25.93 -7.10
CA ILE A 726 22.23 -25.61 -7.44
C ILE A 726 21.81 -26.38 -8.69
N TYR A 727 20.55 -26.78 -8.79
CA TYR A 727 19.97 -27.35 -10.01
C TYR A 727 19.21 -26.27 -10.76
N PHE A 728 19.62 -25.98 -12.00
CA PHE A 728 19.01 -24.93 -12.82
C PHE A 728 19.12 -25.27 -14.30
N GLU A 729 18.01 -25.15 -15.02
CA GLU A 729 17.85 -25.53 -16.43
C GLU A 729 18.28 -26.97 -16.70
N GLY A 730 17.77 -27.90 -15.89
CA GLY A 730 17.97 -29.34 -16.09
C GLY A 730 19.36 -29.87 -15.72
N ARG A 731 20.22 -29.08 -15.07
CA ARG A 731 21.59 -29.49 -14.70
C ARG A 731 22.11 -28.85 -13.41
N ASP A 732 23.09 -29.52 -12.80
CA ASP A 732 23.84 -28.98 -11.66
C ASP A 732 24.79 -27.86 -12.09
N HIS A 733 24.92 -26.84 -11.23
CA HIS A 733 25.95 -25.80 -11.29
C HIS A 733 26.60 -25.65 -9.91
N ASP A 734 27.91 -25.48 -9.87
CA ASP A 734 28.62 -25.17 -8.62
C ASP A 734 28.37 -23.70 -8.26
N ALA A 735 27.94 -23.45 -7.02
CA ALA A 735 27.62 -22.12 -6.51
C ALA A 735 28.42 -21.79 -5.25
N ASP A 736 28.95 -20.57 -5.19
CA ASP A 736 29.55 -20.03 -3.97
C ASP A 736 28.44 -19.56 -3.02
N ILE A 737 28.64 -19.78 -1.71
CA ILE A 737 27.76 -19.28 -0.65
C ILE A 737 28.50 -18.18 0.12
N LEU A 738 27.91 -16.98 0.10
CA LEU A 738 28.51 -15.76 0.64
C LEU A 738 27.75 -15.28 1.88
N ASP A 739 28.50 -14.80 2.88
CA ASP A 739 27.93 -14.09 4.03
C ASP A 739 27.79 -12.60 3.68
N ARG A 740 26.54 -12.12 3.66
CA ARG A 740 26.24 -10.73 3.32
C ARG A 740 26.92 -9.73 4.25
N ALA A 741 27.13 -10.07 5.52
CA ALA A 741 27.72 -9.18 6.51
C ALA A 741 29.21 -8.89 6.26
N VAL A 742 29.87 -9.68 5.41
CA VAL A 742 31.30 -9.52 5.07
C VAL A 742 31.50 -8.69 3.79
N LEU A 743 30.45 -8.56 2.96
CA LEU A 743 30.50 -7.82 1.71
C LEU A 743 30.72 -6.32 1.94
N ARG A 744 31.36 -5.68 0.97
CA ARG A 744 31.70 -4.26 0.98
C ARG A 744 31.18 -3.54 -0.25
N ALA A 745 31.05 -2.22 -0.16
CA ALA A 745 30.61 -1.41 -1.29
C ALA A 745 31.56 -1.59 -2.50
N GLY A 746 31.01 -1.88 -3.66
CA GLY A 746 31.71 -2.14 -4.92
C GLY A 746 32.03 -3.61 -5.19
N ASP A 747 31.83 -4.51 -4.23
CA ASP A 747 32.10 -5.95 -4.41
C ASP A 747 31.20 -6.54 -5.51
N ARG A 748 31.81 -7.37 -6.37
CA ARG A 748 31.14 -8.04 -7.49
C ARG A 748 30.97 -9.53 -7.20
N ILE A 749 29.76 -10.03 -7.44
CA ILE A 749 29.37 -11.42 -7.20
C ILE A 749 29.00 -12.03 -8.54
N ALA A 750 29.79 -12.99 -9.02
CA ALA A 750 29.47 -13.73 -10.23
C ALA A 750 28.48 -14.85 -9.92
N GLY A 751 27.38 -14.94 -10.68
CA GLY A 751 26.46 -16.06 -10.60
C GLY A 751 27.03 -17.33 -11.25
N PRO A 752 26.63 -18.53 -10.80
CA PRO A 752 25.65 -18.78 -9.74
C PRO A 752 26.21 -18.58 -8.33
N ALA A 753 25.48 -17.88 -7.49
CA ALA A 753 25.86 -17.61 -6.11
C ALA A 753 24.64 -17.49 -5.20
N ILE A 754 24.82 -17.83 -3.92
CA ILE A 754 23.82 -17.70 -2.87
C ILE A 754 24.37 -16.74 -1.82
N VAL A 755 23.69 -15.63 -1.59
CA VAL A 755 24.07 -14.64 -0.56
C VAL A 755 23.12 -14.82 0.62
N THR A 756 23.65 -15.24 1.76
CA THR A 756 22.87 -15.49 2.97
C THR A 756 22.96 -14.32 3.93
N GLU A 757 21.83 -13.92 4.51
CA GLU A 757 21.73 -13.01 5.65
C GLU A 757 20.74 -13.58 6.69
N MET A 758 20.61 -12.92 7.84
CA MET A 758 19.86 -13.46 8.98
C MET A 758 18.36 -13.70 8.67
N ASP A 759 17.77 -12.84 7.85
CA ASP A 759 16.32 -12.76 7.60
C ASP A 759 15.91 -13.11 6.17
N SER A 760 16.89 -13.36 5.27
CA SER A 760 16.63 -13.72 3.87
C SER A 760 17.80 -14.47 3.22
N THR A 761 17.55 -15.03 2.03
CA THR A 761 18.56 -15.65 1.17
C THR A 761 18.36 -15.17 -0.26
N THR A 762 19.41 -14.65 -0.87
CA THR A 762 19.38 -14.13 -2.24
C THR A 762 20.03 -15.11 -3.20
N LEU A 763 19.37 -15.37 -4.32
CA LEU A 763 19.90 -16.19 -5.41
C LEU A 763 20.34 -15.31 -6.58
N VAL A 764 21.63 -15.40 -6.94
CA VAL A 764 22.15 -14.88 -8.20
C VAL A 764 22.26 -16.05 -9.16
N LEU A 765 21.44 -16.07 -10.21
CA LEU A 765 21.34 -17.19 -11.15
C LEU A 765 22.56 -17.26 -12.08
N PRO A 766 22.82 -18.42 -12.73
CA PRO A 766 23.78 -18.50 -13.83
C PRO A 766 23.53 -17.42 -14.89
N GLY A 767 24.60 -16.84 -15.43
CA GLY A 767 24.52 -15.78 -16.44
C GLY A 767 24.16 -14.39 -15.90
N HIS A 768 24.15 -14.22 -14.57
CA HIS A 768 23.91 -12.94 -13.90
C HIS A 768 25.06 -12.57 -12.96
N ALA A 769 25.13 -11.30 -12.59
CA ALA A 769 26.10 -10.79 -11.63
C ALA A 769 25.43 -9.80 -10.67
N GLY A 770 25.87 -9.82 -9.42
CA GLY A 770 25.51 -8.84 -8.39
C GLY A 770 26.62 -7.82 -8.17
N GLU A 771 26.24 -6.59 -7.86
CA GLU A 771 27.15 -5.53 -7.40
C GLU A 771 26.60 -4.92 -6.11
N VAL A 772 27.45 -4.78 -5.09
CA VAL A 772 27.06 -4.14 -3.82
C VAL A 772 27.22 -2.63 -3.95
N ASP A 773 26.16 -1.87 -3.74
CA ASP A 773 26.24 -0.40 -3.80
C ASP A 773 26.80 0.23 -2.50
N SER A 774 26.83 1.56 -2.43
CA SER A 774 27.37 2.30 -1.28
C SER A 774 26.56 2.14 0.01
N VAL A 775 25.30 1.71 -0.06
CA VAL A 775 24.41 1.54 1.10
C VAL A 775 24.05 0.06 1.34
N GLY A 776 24.72 -0.85 0.65
CA GLY A 776 24.62 -2.30 0.85
C GLY A 776 23.53 -2.98 0.04
N ASN A 777 22.84 -2.31 -0.87
CA ASN A 777 21.94 -3.00 -1.78
C ASN A 777 22.74 -3.93 -2.69
N LEU A 778 22.21 -5.12 -2.97
CA LEU A 778 22.72 -5.97 -4.03
C LEU A 778 21.96 -5.67 -5.33
N LEU A 779 22.68 -5.15 -6.33
CA LEU A 779 22.17 -4.83 -7.65
C LEU A 779 22.48 -5.99 -8.60
N ILE A 780 21.48 -6.81 -8.92
CA ILE A 780 21.62 -7.97 -9.81
C ILE A 780 21.25 -7.56 -11.25
N ARG A 781 22.10 -7.97 -12.20
CA ARG A 781 21.95 -7.72 -13.65
C ARG A 781 22.36 -8.95 -14.47
N PRO A 782 21.96 -9.05 -15.74
CA PRO A 782 22.60 -9.95 -16.69
C PRO A 782 24.11 -9.67 -16.76
N ALA A 783 24.93 -10.72 -16.76
CA ALA A 783 26.39 -10.64 -16.71
C ALA A 783 27.05 -10.21 -18.03
#